data_AF-A0A8J4LR10-F1
#
_entry.id   AF-A0A8J4LR10-F1
#
_cell.length_a   1.000
_cell.length_b   1.000
_cell.length_c   1.000
_cell.angle_alpha   90.00
_cell.angle_beta   90.00
_cell.angle_gamma   90.00
#
_symmetry.space_group_name_H-M   'P 1'
#
loop_
_entity.id
_entity.type
_entity.pdbx_description
1 polymer ?
#
loop_
_entity_poly.entity_id
_entity_poly.type
_entity_poly.pdbx_seq_one_letter_code
_entity_poly.pdbx_strand_id
1 'polypeptide(L)'
;LQPSGLTLPRYLFLPLLPHRPPTSRAVPLPPTLLRSGLLAASSAASPHTQSQLVELIFRPIAQQWASAEWQAAVASPQAFVQAYMPLVPSAAAAAGGSVSPPLELGSRDRRWTLYHQVTLLERALRRTAPAMPSGAAAGGGSGGGAASSPPAEHPFNPHLEWCLPPVARLVACIHALSDPRVRPSLGPLSLVNEMDALERATRLGEDRDAVKAAEQPEPRCVAGANLQDARYFVRGVRECCYMVLSLATQNCGTAMWRSETLAALLPAAVAGGAPALGDAVVRLLVRHVLTPWAQRCPSGRVGAWIVPLCGVFLPHMHERLSSSWAALQAGGADTAAAAVAGVGGCGPGRPAGSAAGGGGVTTATTGGLGSGASDATSDEVLRDLLLRELTREYLGFLNALATRRPLEDAGLGGPVPGGSASIAQGAPPAGGGGVGVVPGGPMAVSASALITLSPRVSANGSGAMQQECVLEALLCGNPAAAQAGLVTGVAALCWPDTDSAQKAVNFSRSLLALAQSGHSELEGFVIGAVTRSAISSLGMVSTVMVQAQVLELLRSVLVSYLPPNQPHASLLRAVMGELPGLTPQVLDNFTVSFCGTQGDKEQRALIKKLLAAVGGDEVRTLLAAVSKLPGGVSAVPEPKHRERGPIPDITPQDMGLPHLFDLPDVL
;
A
#
# COMPACT_ATOMS: atom_id res chain seq x y z
N LEU A 1 52.19 16.93 -8.37
CA LEU A 1 52.35 15.93 -9.45
C LEU A 1 51.00 15.70 -10.10
N GLN A 2 50.72 16.42 -11.19
CA GLN A 2 49.75 15.99 -12.21
C GLN A 2 50.37 14.80 -12.97
N PRO A 3 49.55 13.86 -13.48
CA PRO A 3 48.97 14.04 -14.82
C PRO A 3 47.49 13.63 -15.00
N SER A 4 46.88 14.29 -15.99
CA SER A 4 45.90 13.85 -17.00
C SER A 4 44.69 12.99 -16.61
N GLY A 5 43.43 13.32 -16.90
CA GLY A 5 42.84 14.45 -17.61
C GLY A 5 41.32 14.34 -17.51
N LEU A 6 40.68 15.41 -17.05
CA LEU A 6 39.26 15.72 -17.20
C LEU A 6 39.11 17.17 -16.71
N THR A 7 39.44 18.12 -17.59
CA THR A 7 39.11 19.53 -17.37
C THR A 7 37.60 19.70 -17.55
N LEU A 8 36.85 19.56 -16.45
CA LEU A 8 35.46 19.99 -16.38
C LEU A 8 35.38 21.51 -16.57
N PRO A 9 34.47 22.03 -17.42
CA PRO A 9 34.36 23.46 -17.66
C PRO A 9 33.94 24.21 -16.39
N ARG A 10 34.64 25.32 -16.10
CA ARG A 10 34.44 26.26 -14.98
C ARG A 10 33.03 26.85 -14.85
N TYR A 11 32.09 26.55 -15.75
CA TYR A 11 30.71 27.03 -15.73
C TYR A 11 29.81 26.33 -14.70
N LEU A 12 30.29 25.30 -14.00
CA LEU A 12 29.52 24.58 -12.97
C LEU A 12 29.55 25.24 -11.57
N PHE A 13 30.28 26.35 -11.37
CA PHE A 13 30.62 26.87 -10.03
C PHE A 13 30.32 28.36 -9.77
N LEU A 14 29.40 29.00 -10.50
CA LEU A 14 29.01 30.39 -10.21
C LEU A 14 27.69 30.49 -9.41
N PRO A 15 27.66 31.24 -8.28
CA PRO A 15 26.41 31.67 -7.66
C PRO A 15 25.80 32.80 -8.50
N LEU A 16 24.57 32.64 -8.98
CA LEU A 16 23.91 33.65 -9.79
C LEU A 16 23.23 34.72 -8.91
N LEU A 17 23.78 35.93 -8.92
CA LEU A 17 23.06 37.18 -8.66
C LEU A 17 22.55 37.78 -9.99
N PRO A 18 21.48 38.61 -10.01
CA PRO A 18 20.72 38.92 -11.21
C PRO A 18 21.20 40.21 -11.89
N HIS A 19 21.40 40.19 -13.22
CA HIS A 19 20.79 41.16 -14.16
C HIS A 19 21.26 40.99 -15.63
N ARG A 20 20.24 40.92 -16.50
CA ARG A 20 20.13 41.26 -17.94
C ARG A 20 20.85 40.42 -19.03
N PRO A 21 20.21 40.30 -20.22
CA PRO A 21 20.46 39.24 -21.20
C PRO A 21 21.47 39.65 -22.28
N PRO A 22 22.00 38.67 -23.03
CA PRO A 22 21.75 38.72 -24.46
C PRO A 22 21.40 37.36 -25.09
N THR A 23 20.41 37.44 -25.98
CA THR A 23 20.22 36.74 -27.26
C THR A 23 21.10 35.53 -27.60
N SER A 24 20.42 34.45 -28.01
CA SER A 24 20.97 33.27 -28.69
C SER A 24 21.91 32.39 -27.85
N ARG A 25 21.33 31.44 -27.12
CA ARG A 25 21.99 30.17 -26.75
C ARG A 25 20.97 29.20 -26.18
N ALA A 26 21.14 27.93 -26.52
CA ALA A 26 20.37 26.78 -26.06
C ALA A 26 19.84 26.98 -24.63
N VAL A 27 18.54 26.74 -24.44
CA VAL A 27 17.91 26.74 -23.11
C VAL A 27 18.73 25.81 -22.22
N PRO A 28 19.42 26.32 -21.18
CA PRO A 28 20.20 25.45 -20.33
C PRO A 28 19.24 24.45 -19.68
N LEU A 29 19.49 23.16 -19.91
CA LEU A 29 18.79 22.08 -19.23
C LEU A 29 18.73 22.41 -17.73
N PRO A 30 17.57 22.31 -17.07
CA PRO A 30 17.46 22.54 -15.64
C PRO A 30 18.58 21.78 -14.92
N PRO A 31 19.29 22.39 -13.95
CA PRO A 31 20.42 21.76 -13.28
C PRO A 31 20.06 20.42 -12.62
N THR A 32 18.78 20.20 -12.36
CA THR A 32 18.18 18.96 -11.83
C THR A 32 18.14 17.83 -12.86
N LEU A 33 17.92 18.13 -14.15
CA LEU A 33 17.97 17.14 -15.23
C LEU A 33 19.40 16.72 -15.55
N LEU A 34 20.33 17.68 -15.57
CA LEU A 34 21.77 17.39 -15.71
C LEU A 34 22.26 16.48 -14.57
N ARG A 35 21.91 16.80 -13.32
CA ARG A 35 22.23 15.94 -12.16
C ARG A 35 21.61 14.55 -12.27
N SER A 36 20.38 14.44 -12.77
CA SER A 36 19.72 13.15 -12.98
C SER A 36 20.42 12.32 -14.08
N GLY A 37 20.90 12.97 -15.14
CA GLY A 37 21.71 12.35 -16.20
C GLY A 37 23.09 11.91 -15.70
N LEU A 38 23.75 12.73 -14.89
CA LEU A 38 25.03 12.37 -14.25
C LEU A 38 24.88 11.18 -13.29
N LEU A 39 23.80 11.13 -12.51
CA LEU A 39 23.50 9.94 -11.69
C LEU A 39 23.28 8.69 -12.55
N ALA A 40 22.62 8.81 -13.70
CA ALA A 40 22.45 7.68 -14.62
C ALA A 40 23.79 7.21 -15.19
N ALA A 41 24.66 8.14 -15.61
CA ALA A 41 26.00 7.80 -16.09
C ALA A 41 26.89 7.18 -15.00
N SER A 42 26.67 7.56 -13.73
CA SER A 42 27.47 7.08 -12.60
C SER A 42 27.28 5.59 -12.29
N SER A 43 26.20 4.95 -12.78
CA SER A 43 25.97 3.51 -12.51
C SER A 43 26.96 2.59 -13.24
N ALA A 44 27.66 3.10 -14.26
CA ALA A 44 28.73 2.39 -14.95
C ALA A 44 30.13 2.70 -14.39
N ALA A 45 30.22 3.60 -13.41
CA ALA A 45 31.50 4.01 -12.81
C ALA A 45 31.92 3.07 -11.68
N SER A 46 33.20 3.16 -11.27
CA SER A 46 33.68 2.43 -10.08
C SER A 46 32.95 2.91 -8.81
N PRO A 47 32.79 2.06 -7.77
CA PRO A 47 32.07 2.45 -6.54
C PRO A 47 32.63 3.70 -5.86
N HIS A 48 33.95 3.91 -5.94
CA HIS A 48 34.60 5.10 -5.42
C HIS A 48 34.22 6.36 -6.20
N THR A 49 34.28 6.31 -7.54
CA THR A 49 33.86 7.42 -8.41
C THR A 49 32.37 7.71 -8.26
N GLN A 50 31.54 6.68 -8.13
CA GLN A 50 30.12 6.82 -7.88
C GLN A 50 29.85 7.55 -6.55
N SER A 51 30.56 7.18 -5.48
CA SER A 51 30.46 7.85 -4.18
C SER A 51 30.88 9.32 -4.24
N GLN A 52 31.98 9.63 -4.92
CA GLN A 52 32.42 11.02 -5.13
C GLN A 52 31.40 11.83 -5.94
N LEU A 53 30.80 11.25 -6.99
CA LEU A 53 29.78 11.90 -7.80
C LEU A 53 28.51 12.17 -7.00
N VAL A 54 28.04 11.19 -6.23
CA VAL A 54 26.90 11.36 -5.32
C VAL A 54 27.20 12.48 -4.32
N GLU A 55 28.38 12.48 -3.71
CA GLU A 55 28.77 13.53 -2.78
C GLU A 55 28.75 14.93 -3.41
N LEU A 56 29.33 15.08 -4.61
CA LEU A 56 29.34 16.34 -5.34
C LEU A 56 27.93 16.84 -5.70
N ILE A 57 27.03 15.92 -6.07
CA ILE A 57 25.65 16.25 -6.45
C ILE A 57 24.84 16.68 -5.22
N PHE A 58 25.00 16.00 -4.09
CA PHE A 58 24.15 16.21 -2.91
C PHE A 58 24.72 17.19 -1.88
N ARG A 59 26.02 17.50 -1.87
CA ARG A 59 26.61 18.51 -0.98
C ARG A 59 25.88 19.86 -0.98
N PRO A 60 25.55 20.49 -2.13
CA PRO A 60 24.81 21.76 -2.12
C PRO A 60 23.38 21.61 -1.56
N ILE A 61 22.73 20.46 -1.78
CA ILE A 61 21.40 20.18 -1.24
C ILE A 61 21.49 20.00 0.28
N ALA A 62 22.48 19.27 0.77
CA ALA A 62 22.73 19.09 2.20
C ALA A 62 22.97 20.43 2.90
N GLN A 63 23.78 21.31 2.32
CA GLN A 63 24.01 22.67 2.85
C GLN A 63 22.73 23.50 2.87
N GLN A 64 21.93 23.46 1.80
CA GLN A 64 20.66 24.18 1.75
C GLN A 64 19.68 23.64 2.80
N TRP A 65 19.54 22.33 2.91
CA TRP A 65 18.61 21.70 3.86
C TRP A 65 19.07 21.91 5.30
N ALA A 66 20.38 22.02 5.56
CA ALA A 66 20.91 22.37 6.88
C ALA A 66 20.68 23.84 7.27
N SER A 67 20.32 24.72 6.32
CA SER A 67 20.08 26.14 6.63
C SER A 67 18.85 26.34 7.53
N ALA A 68 18.94 27.32 8.43
CA ALA A 68 17.85 27.65 9.35
C ALA A 68 16.57 28.07 8.61
N GLU A 69 16.70 28.76 7.47
CA GLU A 69 15.56 29.14 6.63
C GLU A 69 14.82 27.92 6.11
N TRP A 70 15.54 26.92 5.59
CA TRP A 70 14.93 25.71 5.07
C TRP A 70 14.29 24.89 6.20
N GLN A 71 14.97 24.75 7.35
CA GLN A 71 14.42 24.03 8.50
C GLN A 71 13.15 24.71 9.04
N ALA A 72 13.11 26.05 9.07
CA ALA A 72 11.92 26.80 9.45
C ALA A 72 10.74 26.55 8.49
N ALA A 73 11.01 26.41 7.19
CA ALA A 73 9.98 26.14 6.18
C ALA A 73 9.30 24.77 6.34
N VAL A 74 9.92 23.81 7.02
CA VAL A 74 9.35 22.47 7.29
C VAL A 74 9.09 22.22 8.77
N ALA A 75 9.11 23.26 9.60
CA ALA A 75 8.89 23.15 11.04
C ALA A 75 7.40 23.02 11.41
N SER A 76 6.49 23.51 10.56
CA SER A 76 5.04 23.44 10.76
C SER A 76 4.29 23.42 9.43
N PRO A 77 3.05 22.91 9.38
CA PRO A 77 2.24 22.94 8.15
C PRO A 77 1.99 24.37 7.66
N GLN A 78 1.84 25.35 8.56
CA GLN A 78 1.66 26.76 8.18
C GLN A 78 2.92 27.34 7.55
N ALA A 79 4.10 27.06 8.11
CA ALA A 79 5.37 27.49 7.54
C ALA A 79 5.60 26.85 6.16
N PHE A 80 5.22 25.58 5.99
CA PHE A 80 5.30 24.88 4.71
C PHE A 80 4.43 25.54 3.65
N VAL A 81 3.17 25.86 3.99
CA VAL A 81 2.25 26.55 3.08
C VAL A 81 2.77 27.94 2.74
N GLN A 82 3.24 28.72 3.71
CA GLN A 82 3.80 30.05 3.47
C GLN A 82 5.05 30.02 2.57
N ALA A 83 5.92 29.02 2.75
CA ALA A 83 7.16 28.92 1.99
C ALA A 83 6.92 28.42 0.55
N TYR A 84 6.05 27.43 0.36
CA TYR A 84 5.93 26.70 -0.92
C TYR A 84 4.61 26.93 -1.65
N MET A 85 3.54 27.34 -0.97
CA MET A 85 2.20 27.52 -1.53
C MET A 85 1.53 28.82 -1.05
N PRO A 86 2.23 29.99 -0.98
CA PRO A 86 1.56 31.22 -0.59
C PRO A 86 0.54 31.61 -1.65
N LEU A 87 -0.66 31.96 -1.20
CA LEU A 87 -1.69 32.54 -2.06
C LEU A 87 -1.41 34.04 -2.18
N VAL A 88 -1.14 34.49 -3.40
CA VAL A 88 -0.79 35.88 -3.72
C VAL A 88 -1.84 36.43 -4.70
N PRO A 89 -2.25 37.71 -4.60
CA PRO A 89 -3.11 38.32 -5.61
C PRO A 89 -2.50 38.20 -7.02
N SER A 90 -3.30 37.77 -7.99
CA SER A 90 -2.89 37.69 -9.40
C SER A 90 -2.46 39.06 -9.91
N ALA A 91 -1.23 39.14 -10.43
CA ALA A 91 -0.70 40.36 -11.04
C ALA A 91 -1.50 40.78 -12.29
N ALA A 92 -2.08 39.82 -13.02
CA ALA A 92 -2.88 40.07 -14.22
C ALA A 92 -4.23 40.72 -13.89
N ALA A 93 -4.81 40.40 -12.73
CA ALA A 93 -6.10 40.95 -12.32
C ALA A 93 -6.02 42.27 -11.55
N ALA A 94 -4.86 42.59 -10.97
CA ALA A 94 -4.60 43.90 -10.37
C ALA A 94 -4.71 45.05 -11.39
N ALA A 95 -4.51 44.77 -12.69
CA ALA A 95 -4.68 45.73 -13.78
C ALA A 95 -6.14 45.89 -14.26
N GLY A 96 -7.06 44.99 -13.85
CA GLY A 96 -8.42 44.88 -14.41
C GLY A 96 -9.55 45.47 -13.55
N GLY A 97 -9.26 46.11 -12.42
CA GLY A 97 -10.29 46.77 -11.59
C GLY A 97 -11.31 45.84 -10.92
N SER A 98 -11.03 44.54 -10.82
CA SER A 98 -11.88 43.60 -10.07
C SER A 98 -11.90 43.92 -8.57
N VAL A 99 -13.09 43.89 -7.96
CA VAL A 99 -13.34 44.15 -6.53
C VAL A 99 -12.65 43.11 -5.60
N SER A 100 -12.18 41.99 -6.15
CA SER A 100 -11.27 41.05 -5.48
C SER A 100 -10.37 40.38 -6.53
N PRO A 101 -9.05 40.56 -6.49
CA PRO A 101 -8.16 39.91 -7.44
C PRO A 101 -8.16 38.38 -7.20
N PRO A 102 -8.31 37.53 -8.24
CA PRO A 102 -8.10 36.09 -8.14
C PRO A 102 -6.76 35.78 -7.48
N LEU A 103 -6.77 34.82 -6.56
CA LEU A 103 -5.57 34.35 -5.89
C LEU A 103 -4.83 33.36 -6.78
N GLU A 104 -3.53 33.55 -6.91
CA GLU A 104 -2.60 32.66 -7.61
C GLU A 104 -1.57 32.06 -6.64
N LEU A 105 -1.04 30.92 -7.03
CA LEU A 105 -0.06 30.16 -6.26
C LEU A 105 1.36 30.72 -6.46
N GLY A 106 1.83 31.56 -5.53
CA GLY A 106 3.17 32.17 -5.53
C GLY A 106 4.29 31.18 -5.16
N SER A 107 5.57 31.57 -5.12
CA SER A 107 6.72 30.68 -4.81
C SER A 107 7.00 29.53 -5.79
N ARG A 108 6.78 29.79 -7.10
CA ARG A 108 7.06 28.87 -8.21
C ARG A 108 8.43 28.19 -8.12
N ASP A 109 9.49 28.97 -7.96
CA ASP A 109 10.87 28.45 -7.95
C ASP A 109 11.17 27.56 -6.75
N ARG A 110 10.57 27.86 -5.59
CA ARG A 110 10.71 27.04 -4.37
C ARG A 110 10.04 25.68 -4.53
N ARG A 111 8.83 25.62 -5.11
CA ARG A 111 8.15 24.35 -5.43
C ARG A 111 8.94 23.52 -6.41
N TRP A 112 9.36 24.14 -7.53
CA TRP A 112 10.15 23.47 -8.55
C TRP A 112 11.41 22.85 -7.96
N THR A 113 12.14 23.63 -7.17
CA THR A 113 13.38 23.20 -6.52
C THR A 113 13.14 22.05 -5.55
N LEU A 114 12.17 22.17 -4.64
CA LEU A 114 11.89 21.12 -3.66
C LEU A 114 11.46 19.81 -4.34
N TYR A 115 10.53 19.87 -5.28
CA TYR A 115 10.06 18.69 -6.00
C TYR A 115 11.23 17.93 -6.64
N HIS A 116 12.08 18.63 -7.40
CA HIS A 116 13.20 18.00 -8.07
C HIS A 116 14.29 17.52 -7.11
N GLN A 117 14.50 18.17 -5.96
CA GLN A 117 15.43 17.69 -4.95
C GLN A 117 14.97 16.35 -4.36
N VAL A 118 13.69 16.23 -4.00
CA VAL A 118 13.15 14.97 -3.46
C VAL A 118 13.16 13.87 -4.51
N THR A 119 12.80 14.17 -5.77
CA THR A 119 12.91 13.17 -6.85
C THR A 119 14.37 12.80 -7.14
N LEU A 120 15.32 13.70 -6.95
CA LEU A 120 16.75 13.38 -7.11
C LEU A 120 17.23 12.41 -6.03
N LEU A 121 16.79 12.58 -4.77
CA LEU A 121 17.05 11.62 -3.69
C LEU A 121 16.50 10.23 -4.04
N GLU A 122 15.25 10.17 -4.49
CA GLU A 122 14.58 8.92 -4.93
C GLU A 122 15.39 8.22 -6.03
N ARG A 123 15.76 8.96 -7.10
CA ARG A 123 16.55 8.43 -8.20
C ARG A 123 17.95 7.98 -7.77
N ALA A 124 18.60 8.72 -6.87
CA ALA A 124 19.91 8.33 -6.37
C ALA A 124 19.84 7.00 -5.61
N LEU A 125 18.90 6.87 -4.68
CA LEU A 125 18.67 5.61 -3.96
C LEU A 125 18.35 4.45 -4.89
N ARG A 126 17.57 4.67 -5.96
CA ARG A 126 17.22 3.63 -6.92
C ARG A 126 18.39 3.22 -7.83
N ARG A 127 19.14 4.20 -8.35
CA ARG A 127 20.13 3.99 -9.44
C ARG A 127 21.54 3.73 -8.95
N THR A 128 21.86 4.09 -7.71
CA THR A 128 23.17 3.82 -7.10
C THR A 128 23.18 2.56 -6.24
N ALA A 129 22.09 1.80 -6.28
CA ALA A 129 22.03 0.49 -5.66
C ALA A 129 23.12 -0.41 -6.28
N PRO A 130 23.94 -1.11 -5.45
CA PRO A 130 24.97 -1.99 -5.96
C PRO A 130 24.34 -3.05 -6.85
N ALA A 131 24.95 -3.30 -8.01
CA ALA A 131 24.54 -4.40 -8.88
C ALA A 131 24.61 -5.71 -8.08
N MET A 132 23.56 -6.53 -8.16
CA MET A 132 23.58 -7.88 -7.60
C MET A 132 24.85 -8.59 -8.08
N PRO A 133 25.59 -9.30 -7.20
CA PRO A 133 26.79 -10.01 -7.62
C PRO A 133 26.40 -11.05 -8.68
N SER A 134 26.78 -10.80 -9.93
CA SER A 134 26.74 -11.79 -11.01
C SER A 134 27.80 -12.84 -10.71
N GLY A 135 27.42 -13.90 -10.00
CA GLY A 135 28.37 -14.92 -9.53
C GLY A 135 27.77 -16.23 -9.04
N ALA A 136 26.48 -16.49 -9.26
CA ALA A 136 25.86 -17.79 -8.95
C ALA A 136 25.49 -18.59 -10.22
N ALA A 137 26.08 -18.26 -11.37
CA ALA A 137 25.91 -18.97 -12.63
C ALA A 137 27.24 -19.09 -13.38
N ALA A 138 28.17 -19.88 -12.84
CA ALA A 138 29.21 -20.58 -13.60
C ALA A 138 29.89 -21.60 -12.67
N GLY A 139 29.48 -22.86 -12.78
CA GLY A 139 30.27 -23.96 -12.21
C GLY A 139 31.57 -24.09 -12.98
N GLY A 140 32.70 -24.24 -12.26
CA GLY A 140 33.95 -24.67 -12.85
C GLY A 140 35.21 -24.10 -12.19
N GLY A 141 35.61 -24.68 -11.07
CA GLY A 141 37.01 -24.92 -10.68
C GLY A 141 37.98 -23.74 -10.54
N SER A 142 38.34 -23.42 -9.30
CA SER A 142 39.71 -23.55 -8.78
C SER A 142 39.86 -22.74 -7.50
N GLY A 143 40.38 -23.40 -6.47
CA GLY A 143 40.62 -22.82 -5.15
C GLY A 143 41.57 -21.63 -5.17
N GLY A 144 41.20 -20.63 -4.38
CA GLY A 144 42.04 -19.51 -3.96
C GLY A 144 41.27 -18.78 -2.87
N GLY A 145 41.74 -18.87 -1.62
CA GLY A 145 41.11 -18.22 -0.48
C GLY A 145 41.01 -16.72 -0.69
N ALA A 146 39.82 -16.22 -1.01
CA ALA A 146 39.53 -14.80 -1.06
C ALA A 146 39.15 -14.35 0.34
N ALA A 147 39.99 -13.49 0.93
CA ALA A 147 39.61 -12.69 2.09
C ALA A 147 38.26 -12.03 1.79
N SER A 148 37.27 -12.26 2.66
CA SER A 148 35.92 -11.73 2.56
C SER A 148 35.99 -10.20 2.58
N SER A 149 36.07 -9.58 1.41
CA SER A 149 35.90 -8.14 1.28
C SER A 149 34.50 -7.81 1.82
N PRO A 150 34.36 -6.80 2.70
CA PRO A 150 33.05 -6.44 3.22
C PRO A 150 32.11 -6.10 2.06
N PRO A 151 30.80 -6.41 2.17
CA PRO A 151 29.85 -6.05 1.13
C PRO A 151 29.96 -4.56 0.84
N ALA A 152 30.05 -4.21 -0.44
CA ALA A 152 30.18 -2.81 -0.86
C ALA A 152 29.00 -2.00 -0.30
N GLU A 153 29.29 -1.06 0.59
CA GLU A 153 28.28 -0.18 1.16
C GLU A 153 27.64 0.68 0.06
N HIS A 154 26.34 0.93 0.17
CA HIS A 154 25.62 1.73 -0.80
C HIS A 154 26.22 3.17 -0.84
N PRO A 155 26.59 3.72 -2.01
CA PRO A 155 27.23 5.04 -2.13
C PRO A 155 26.46 6.18 -1.47
N PHE A 156 25.13 6.03 -1.37
CA PHE A 156 24.24 6.99 -0.72
C PHE A 156 24.21 6.90 0.82
N ASN A 157 24.80 5.88 1.44
CA ASN A 157 24.77 5.68 2.90
C ASN A 157 25.18 6.91 3.73
N PRO A 158 26.26 7.64 3.39
CA PRO A 158 26.67 8.84 4.14
C PRO A 158 25.62 9.97 4.12
N HIS A 159 24.67 9.92 3.18
CA HIS A 159 23.67 10.96 3.02
C HIS A 159 22.38 10.72 3.83
N LEU A 160 22.18 9.51 4.37
CA LEU A 160 20.93 9.14 5.03
C LEU A 160 20.64 9.98 6.28
N GLU A 161 21.66 10.24 7.11
CA GLU A 161 21.48 10.90 8.40
C GLU A 161 20.99 12.34 8.25
N TRP A 162 21.49 13.08 7.26
CA TRP A 162 21.05 14.47 7.05
C TRP A 162 19.77 14.57 6.23
N CYS A 163 19.45 13.61 5.35
CA CYS A 163 18.31 13.75 4.42
C CYS A 163 17.02 13.09 4.90
N LEU A 164 17.08 11.94 5.59
CA LEU A 164 15.86 11.22 5.97
C LEU A 164 15.02 11.94 7.05
N PRO A 165 15.59 12.53 8.11
CA PRO A 165 14.79 13.28 9.09
C PRO A 165 14.04 14.48 8.48
N PRO A 166 14.65 15.30 7.60
CA PRO A 166 13.91 16.30 6.82
C PRO A 166 12.80 15.73 5.92
N VAL A 167 13.04 14.58 5.26
CA VAL A 167 12.01 13.90 4.46
C VAL A 167 10.82 13.49 5.33
N ALA A 168 11.07 12.96 6.53
CA ALA A 168 10.00 12.65 7.49
C ALA A 168 9.23 13.91 7.93
N ARG A 169 9.91 15.05 8.14
CA ARG A 169 9.25 16.33 8.45
C ARG A 169 8.39 16.86 7.29
N LEU A 170 8.83 16.69 6.04
CA LEU A 170 8.03 17.02 4.86
C LEU A 170 6.75 16.18 4.81
N VAL A 171 6.86 14.87 5.08
CA VAL A 171 5.70 13.97 5.19
C VAL A 171 4.74 14.46 6.28
N ALA A 172 5.26 14.79 7.47
CA ALA A 172 4.47 15.31 8.59
C ALA A 172 3.71 16.59 8.24
N CYS A 173 4.39 17.56 7.60
CA CYS A 173 3.77 18.81 7.17
C CYS A 173 2.65 18.55 6.17
N ILE A 174 2.90 17.69 5.17
CA ILE A 174 1.91 17.36 4.14
C ILE A 174 0.70 16.63 4.74
N HIS A 175 0.92 15.70 5.67
CA HIS A 175 -0.18 15.00 6.35
C HIS A 175 -1.04 15.96 7.17
N ALA A 176 -0.39 16.87 7.90
CA ALA A 176 -1.07 17.85 8.72
C ALA A 176 -1.92 18.86 7.92
N LEU A 177 -1.73 18.99 6.61
CA LEU A 177 -2.63 19.79 5.75
C LEU A 177 -4.05 19.19 5.68
N SER A 178 -4.20 17.90 5.96
CA SER A 178 -5.52 17.27 6.05
C SER A 178 -6.15 17.37 7.43
N ASP A 179 -5.41 17.81 8.46
CA ASP A 179 -5.91 17.89 9.83
C ASP A 179 -7.12 18.85 9.89
N PRO A 180 -8.28 18.42 10.44
CA PRO A 180 -9.46 19.27 10.61
C PRO A 180 -9.20 20.61 11.31
N ARG A 181 -8.16 20.69 12.16
CA ARG A 181 -7.76 21.91 12.87
C ARG A 181 -6.99 22.89 11.99
N VAL A 182 -6.19 22.38 11.04
CA VAL A 182 -5.37 23.18 10.13
C VAL A 182 -6.17 23.58 8.89
N ARG A 183 -7.01 22.67 8.40
CA ARG A 183 -7.72 22.78 7.13
C ARG A 183 -8.53 24.09 6.95
N PRO A 184 -9.24 24.63 7.96
CA PRO A 184 -9.94 25.92 7.82
C PRO A 184 -9.01 27.10 7.53
N SER A 185 -7.77 27.06 8.03
CA SER A 185 -6.78 28.14 7.82
C SER A 185 -6.15 28.13 6.42
N LEU A 186 -6.36 27.07 5.63
CA LEU A 186 -5.75 26.90 4.30
C LEU A 186 -6.55 27.56 3.17
N GLY A 187 -7.79 27.98 3.44
CA GLY A 187 -8.69 28.54 2.41
C GLY A 187 -8.84 27.59 1.21
N PRO A 188 -8.59 28.04 -0.04
CA PRO A 188 -8.64 27.19 -1.23
C PRO A 188 -7.73 25.95 -1.20
N LEU A 189 -6.61 26.01 -0.44
CA LEU A 189 -5.66 24.90 -0.32
C LEU A 189 -6.16 23.76 0.58
N SER A 190 -7.32 23.93 1.23
CA SER A 190 -7.92 22.89 2.08
C SER A 190 -8.17 21.56 1.36
N LEU A 191 -8.31 21.59 0.03
CA LEU A 191 -8.58 20.43 -0.80
C LEU A 191 -7.31 19.81 -1.42
N VAL A 192 -6.11 20.23 -0.98
CA VAL A 192 -4.84 19.85 -1.65
C VAL A 192 -4.49 18.36 -1.53
N ASN A 193 -5.00 17.71 -0.47
CA ASN A 193 -4.82 16.28 -0.22
C ASN A 193 -6.02 15.43 -0.63
N GLU A 194 -7.07 16.04 -1.20
CA GLU A 194 -8.23 15.29 -1.67
C GLU A 194 -7.94 14.56 -2.97
N MET A 195 -8.74 13.54 -3.22
CA MET A 195 -8.66 12.78 -4.46
C MET A 195 -9.09 13.65 -5.64
N ASP A 196 -8.22 13.66 -6.64
CA ASP A 196 -8.40 14.37 -7.90
C ASP A 196 -9.52 13.76 -8.75
N ALA A 197 -10.16 14.58 -9.59
CA ALA A 197 -11.20 14.16 -10.54
C ALA A 197 -10.70 13.07 -11.50
N LEU A 198 -9.46 13.17 -11.98
CA LEU A 198 -8.90 12.16 -12.88
C LEU A 198 -8.69 10.81 -12.16
N GLU A 199 -8.27 10.84 -10.89
CA GLU A 199 -8.14 9.63 -10.07
C GLU A 199 -9.50 9.01 -9.77
N ARG A 200 -10.50 9.83 -9.44
CA ARG A 200 -11.90 9.41 -9.25
C ARG A 200 -12.44 8.73 -10.50
N ALA A 201 -12.30 9.38 -11.66
CA ALA A 201 -12.74 8.84 -12.94
C ALA A 201 -12.08 7.49 -13.27
N THR A 202 -10.78 7.37 -13.00
CA THR A 202 -10.03 6.11 -13.19
C THR A 202 -10.60 4.97 -12.33
N ARG A 203 -11.00 5.26 -11.09
CA ARG A 203 -11.54 4.26 -10.15
C ARG A 203 -12.97 3.87 -10.45
N LEU A 204 -13.76 4.83 -10.94
CA LEU A 204 -15.15 4.62 -11.34
C LEU A 204 -15.30 4.01 -12.75
N GLY A 205 -14.21 3.95 -13.53
CA GLY A 205 -14.25 3.49 -14.91
C GLY A 205 -14.90 4.48 -15.88
N GLU A 206 -14.93 5.76 -15.50
CA GLU A 206 -15.44 6.86 -16.32
C GLU A 206 -14.45 7.21 -17.45
N ASP A 207 -14.91 8.01 -18.42
CA ASP A 207 -14.07 8.45 -19.53
C ASP A 207 -13.00 9.45 -19.04
N ARG A 208 -11.80 8.91 -18.83
CA ARG A 208 -10.62 9.65 -18.37
C ARG A 208 -10.26 10.80 -19.30
N ASP A 209 -10.43 10.64 -20.61
CA ASP A 209 -10.03 11.65 -21.60
C ASP A 209 -11.03 12.80 -21.64
N ALA A 210 -12.32 12.50 -21.50
CA ALA A 210 -13.36 13.51 -21.31
C ALA A 210 -13.12 14.33 -20.02
N VAL A 211 -12.83 13.66 -18.90
CA VAL A 211 -12.53 14.34 -17.62
C VAL A 211 -11.25 15.15 -17.73
N LYS A 212 -10.20 14.63 -18.36
CA LYS A 212 -8.96 15.37 -18.60
C LYS A 212 -9.20 16.60 -19.47
N ALA A 213 -9.98 16.50 -20.54
CA ALA A 213 -10.31 17.62 -21.40
C ALA A 213 -11.11 18.72 -20.67
N ALA A 214 -11.98 18.34 -19.73
CA ALA A 214 -12.77 19.27 -18.93
C ALA A 214 -11.97 19.93 -17.79
N GLU A 215 -11.16 19.14 -17.07
CA GLU A 215 -10.47 19.58 -15.84
C GLU A 215 -9.02 20.06 -16.08
N GLN A 216 -8.40 19.71 -17.21
CA GLN A 216 -6.99 19.96 -17.50
C GLN A 216 -6.79 20.51 -18.92
N PRO A 217 -7.25 21.74 -19.22
CA PRO A 217 -6.98 22.39 -20.50
C PRO A 217 -5.48 22.66 -20.73
N GLU A 218 -4.70 22.76 -19.64
CA GLU A 218 -3.24 22.92 -19.66
C GLU A 218 -2.53 21.75 -18.95
N PRO A 219 -1.31 21.41 -19.36
CA PRO A 219 -0.52 20.38 -18.71
C PRO A 219 -0.16 20.76 -17.27
N ARG A 220 -0.44 19.85 -16.33
CA ARG A 220 -0.12 20.05 -14.90
C ARG A 220 1.37 20.32 -14.72
N CYS A 221 1.67 21.30 -13.88
CA CYS A 221 3.04 21.69 -13.63
C CYS A 221 3.24 21.91 -12.13
N VAL A 222 4.27 21.28 -11.55
CA VAL A 222 4.64 21.52 -10.13
C VAL A 222 4.96 22.99 -9.83
N ALA A 223 5.27 23.75 -10.89
CA ALA A 223 5.58 25.17 -10.90
C ALA A 223 4.43 26.02 -11.46
N GLY A 224 3.25 25.44 -11.70
CA GLY A 224 2.08 26.17 -12.17
C GLY A 224 1.45 27.04 -11.07
N ALA A 225 0.47 27.85 -11.47
CA ALA A 225 -0.09 28.94 -10.68
C ALA A 225 -1.49 28.65 -10.11
N ASN A 226 -2.12 27.53 -10.49
CA ASN A 226 -3.48 27.21 -10.09
C ASN A 226 -3.53 26.19 -8.93
N LEU A 227 -4.73 25.95 -8.39
CA LEU A 227 -4.93 25.02 -7.27
C LEU A 227 -4.68 23.55 -7.64
N GLN A 228 -4.93 23.16 -8.89
CA GLN A 228 -4.66 21.80 -9.36
C GLN A 228 -3.15 21.53 -9.43
N ASP A 229 -2.34 22.54 -9.73
CA ASP A 229 -0.89 22.48 -9.67
C ASP A 229 -0.39 22.33 -8.22
N ALA A 230 -1.04 22.99 -7.25
CA ALA A 230 -0.75 22.78 -5.82
C ALA A 230 -1.01 21.32 -5.41
N ARG A 231 -2.16 20.75 -5.82
CA ARG A 231 -2.49 19.33 -5.58
C ARG A 231 -1.45 18.42 -6.21
N TYR A 232 -1.09 18.67 -7.47
CA TYR A 232 -0.08 17.88 -8.18
C TYR A 232 1.28 17.95 -7.48
N PHE A 233 1.71 19.13 -7.05
CA PHE A 233 2.94 19.34 -6.30
C PHE A 233 2.93 18.59 -4.96
N VAL A 234 1.90 18.76 -4.13
CA VAL A 234 1.82 18.09 -2.81
C VAL A 234 1.77 16.58 -2.94
N ARG A 235 0.97 16.07 -3.88
CA ARG A 235 0.92 14.64 -4.21
C ARG A 235 2.30 14.13 -4.64
N GLY A 236 2.94 14.82 -5.58
CA GLY A 236 4.25 14.45 -6.10
C GLY A 236 5.34 14.42 -5.03
N VAL A 237 5.40 15.44 -4.17
CA VAL A 237 6.36 15.48 -3.05
C VAL A 237 6.07 14.35 -2.06
N ARG A 238 4.81 14.11 -1.69
CA ARG A 238 4.42 13.04 -0.76
C ARG A 238 4.82 11.66 -1.27
N GLU A 239 4.46 11.34 -2.51
CA GLU A 239 4.75 10.03 -3.10
C GLU A 239 6.27 9.82 -3.27
N CYS A 240 7.01 10.87 -3.68
CA CYS A 240 8.47 10.79 -3.74
C CYS A 240 9.08 10.59 -2.35
N CYS A 241 8.58 11.26 -1.30
CA CYS A 241 9.06 11.06 0.07
C CYS A 241 8.80 9.63 0.56
N TYR A 242 7.62 9.07 0.31
CA TYR A 242 7.35 7.66 0.61
C TYR A 242 8.31 6.73 -0.12
N MET A 243 8.60 7.02 -1.38
CA MET A 243 9.53 6.22 -2.18
C MET A 243 10.98 6.32 -1.68
N VAL A 244 11.43 7.51 -1.26
CA VAL A 244 12.75 7.69 -0.61
C VAL A 244 12.85 6.83 0.65
N LEU A 245 11.85 6.91 1.54
CA LEU A 245 11.80 6.09 2.76
C LEU A 245 11.76 4.59 2.46
N SER A 246 11.03 4.19 1.41
CA SER A 246 10.96 2.80 0.96
C SER A 246 12.31 2.31 0.42
N LEU A 247 12.89 3.03 -0.54
CA LEU A 247 14.13 2.66 -1.20
C LEU A 247 15.31 2.65 -0.24
N ALA A 248 15.34 3.56 0.74
CA ALA A 248 16.36 3.55 1.79
C ALA A 248 16.34 2.22 2.58
N THR A 249 15.16 1.68 2.92
CA THR A 249 15.08 0.35 3.55
C THR A 249 15.44 -0.79 2.62
N GLN A 250 15.24 -0.61 1.31
CA GLN A 250 15.51 -1.67 0.34
C GLN A 250 16.99 -1.78 -0.01
N ASN A 251 17.67 -0.64 -0.13
CA ASN A 251 18.98 -0.54 -0.77
C ASN A 251 20.12 -0.19 0.20
N CYS A 252 19.83 0.40 1.36
CA CYS A 252 20.85 0.86 2.30
C CYS A 252 21.07 -0.06 3.51
N GLY A 253 20.47 -1.25 3.52
CA GLY A 253 20.71 -2.28 4.54
C GLY A 253 20.54 -1.76 5.98
N THR A 254 21.51 -2.06 6.85
CA THR A 254 21.49 -1.66 8.27
C THR A 254 21.74 -0.17 8.50
N ALA A 255 22.25 0.58 7.52
CA ALA A 255 22.67 1.97 7.71
C ALA A 255 21.51 2.90 8.05
N MET A 256 20.36 2.74 7.37
CA MET A 256 19.16 3.54 7.67
C MET A 256 18.68 3.34 9.12
N TRP A 257 18.73 2.11 9.62
CA TRP A 257 18.24 1.75 10.95
C TRP A 257 19.11 2.27 12.11
N ARG A 258 20.26 2.89 11.81
CA ARG A 258 21.14 3.54 12.81
C ARG A 258 20.66 4.95 13.18
N SER A 259 19.78 5.56 12.40
CA SER A 259 19.33 6.95 12.64
C SER A 259 18.29 7.01 13.76
N GLU A 260 18.72 7.31 14.98
CA GLU A 260 17.84 7.51 16.13
C GLU A 260 16.93 8.74 15.96
N THR A 261 17.47 9.78 15.31
CA THR A 261 16.71 11.00 14.97
C THR A 261 15.52 10.67 14.09
N LEU A 262 15.72 9.84 13.06
CA LEU A 262 14.61 9.40 12.22
C LEU A 262 13.62 8.58 13.04
N ALA A 263 14.09 7.54 13.75
CA ALA A 263 13.26 6.67 14.58
C ALA A 263 12.30 7.46 15.51
N ALA A 264 12.83 8.47 16.21
CA ALA A 264 12.05 9.30 17.13
C ALA A 264 10.97 10.16 16.46
N LEU A 265 11.19 10.58 15.20
CA LEU A 265 10.24 11.43 14.47
C LEU A 265 9.06 10.63 13.90
N LEU A 266 9.25 9.36 13.57
CA LEU A 266 8.30 8.57 12.78
C LEU A 266 6.91 8.41 13.42
N PRO A 267 6.75 8.15 14.73
CA PRO A 267 5.42 8.01 15.33
C PRO A 267 4.58 9.27 15.13
N ALA A 268 5.15 10.46 15.34
CA ALA A 268 4.44 11.73 15.13
C ALA A 268 4.29 12.06 13.64
N ALA A 269 5.35 11.89 12.86
CA ALA A 269 5.41 12.33 11.46
C ALA A 269 4.61 11.45 10.50
N VAL A 270 4.53 10.14 10.77
CA VAL A 270 3.95 9.14 9.86
C VAL A 270 2.65 8.58 10.42
N ALA A 271 2.59 8.20 11.70
CA ALA A 271 1.38 7.64 12.28
C ALA A 271 0.43 8.72 12.83
N GLY A 272 0.95 9.80 13.41
CA GLY A 272 0.14 10.86 14.03
C GLY A 272 -0.77 11.61 13.07
N GLY A 273 -0.36 11.79 11.82
CA GLY A 273 -1.18 12.43 10.77
C GLY A 273 -2.15 11.48 10.06
N ALA A 274 -1.98 10.16 10.22
CA ALA A 274 -2.78 9.16 9.51
C ALA A 274 -4.30 9.30 9.71
N PRO A 275 -4.83 9.69 10.90
CA PRO A 275 -6.26 9.83 11.10
C PRO A 275 -6.97 10.80 10.16
N ALA A 276 -6.30 11.90 9.83
CA ALA A 276 -6.85 12.94 8.97
C ALA A 276 -6.75 12.63 7.46
N LEU A 277 -5.97 11.61 7.07
CA LEU A 277 -5.74 11.27 5.68
C LEU A 277 -6.86 10.41 5.09
N GLY A 278 -7.22 10.68 3.83
CA GLY A 278 -8.12 9.82 3.06
C GLY A 278 -7.53 8.42 2.79
N ASP A 279 -8.41 7.44 2.54
CA ASP A 279 -8.05 6.02 2.48
C ASP A 279 -7.03 5.70 1.39
N ALA A 280 -7.11 6.35 0.22
CA ALA A 280 -6.12 6.20 -0.85
C ALA A 280 -4.70 6.57 -0.39
N VAL A 281 -4.55 7.63 0.41
CA VAL A 281 -3.25 8.10 0.90
C VAL A 281 -2.72 7.20 2.01
N VAL A 282 -3.58 6.75 2.93
CA VAL A 282 -3.19 5.79 3.98
C VAL A 282 -2.80 4.46 3.35
N ARG A 283 -3.49 4.03 2.30
CA ARG A 283 -3.13 2.83 1.54
C ARG A 283 -1.71 2.91 0.97
N LEU A 284 -1.36 4.04 0.35
CA LEU A 284 -0.01 4.27 -0.17
C LEU A 284 1.03 4.28 0.96
N LEU A 285 0.71 4.88 2.11
CA LEU A 285 1.58 4.89 3.27
C LEU A 285 1.87 3.47 3.78
N VAL A 286 0.82 2.67 3.96
CA VAL A 286 0.91 1.27 4.38
C VAL A 286 1.79 0.48 3.40
N ARG A 287 1.49 0.59 2.10
CA ARG A 287 2.16 -0.18 1.06
C ARG A 287 3.63 0.19 0.88
N HIS A 288 3.95 1.48 0.82
CA HIS A 288 5.28 1.93 0.43
C HIS A 288 6.21 2.18 1.61
N VAL A 289 5.68 2.46 2.80
CA VAL A 289 6.49 2.77 3.98
C VAL A 289 6.35 1.65 5.01
N LEU A 290 5.16 1.41 5.54
CA LEU A 290 4.99 0.56 6.72
C LEU A 290 5.28 -0.93 6.45
N THR A 291 4.77 -1.49 5.35
CA THR A 291 4.98 -2.90 5.01
C THR A 291 6.45 -3.23 4.75
N PRO A 292 7.20 -2.48 3.91
CA PRO A 292 8.63 -2.72 3.75
C PRO A 292 9.40 -2.63 5.06
N TRP A 293 9.01 -1.73 5.97
CA TRP A 293 9.66 -1.56 7.25
C TRP A 293 9.40 -2.74 8.19
N ALA A 294 8.16 -3.22 8.28
CA ALA A 294 7.85 -4.44 9.03
C ALA A 294 8.64 -5.65 8.51
N GLN A 295 8.82 -5.74 7.20
CA GLN A 295 9.55 -6.85 6.57
C GLN A 295 11.08 -6.76 6.71
N ARG A 296 11.65 -5.56 6.83
CA ARG A 296 13.11 -5.34 6.74
C ARG A 296 13.76 -4.78 8.01
N CYS A 297 13.00 -4.37 9.02
CA CYS A 297 13.55 -3.86 10.27
C CYS A 297 14.36 -4.95 11.02
N PRO A 298 15.63 -4.75 11.38
CA PRO A 298 16.40 -5.70 12.18
C PRO A 298 15.78 -5.93 13.56
N SER A 299 15.86 -7.15 14.13
CA SER A 299 15.26 -7.49 15.43
C SER A 299 15.66 -6.52 16.54
N GLY A 300 16.95 -6.23 16.66
CA GLY A 300 17.48 -5.29 17.67
C GLY A 300 17.00 -3.83 17.50
N ARG A 301 16.31 -3.50 16.41
CA ARG A 301 15.77 -2.16 16.12
C ARG A 301 14.26 -2.09 16.14
N VAL A 302 13.55 -3.22 16.18
CA VAL A 302 12.09 -3.28 16.19
C VAL A 302 11.48 -2.45 17.34
N GLY A 303 12.06 -2.55 18.54
CA GLY A 303 11.60 -1.81 19.72
C GLY A 303 11.72 -0.29 19.60
N ALA A 304 12.74 0.23 18.92
CA ALA A 304 12.93 1.67 18.75
C ALA A 304 12.15 2.22 17.54
N TRP A 305 11.97 1.42 16.48
CA TRP A 305 11.38 1.88 15.23
C TRP A 305 9.91 1.52 15.07
N ILE A 306 9.59 0.24 15.19
CA ILE A 306 8.28 -0.28 14.78
C ILE A 306 7.29 -0.24 15.95
N VAL A 307 7.74 -0.56 17.17
CA VAL A 307 6.85 -0.58 18.35
C VAL A 307 6.19 0.79 18.61
N PRO A 308 6.92 1.92 18.64
CA PRO A 308 6.30 3.23 18.87
C PRO A 308 5.39 3.66 17.71
N LEU A 309 5.77 3.33 16.48
CA LEU A 309 5.00 3.64 15.27
C LEU A 309 3.66 2.89 15.24
N CYS A 310 3.69 1.57 15.44
CA CYS A 310 2.51 0.72 15.55
C CYS A 310 1.66 1.07 16.78
N GLY A 311 2.30 1.55 17.86
CA GLY A 311 1.64 2.05 19.07
C GLY A 311 0.56 3.11 18.79
N VAL A 312 0.78 3.95 17.78
CA VAL A 312 -0.17 4.98 17.33
C VAL A 312 -1.02 4.48 16.15
N PHE A 313 -0.40 3.78 15.20
CA PHE A 313 -1.04 3.44 13.93
C PHE A 313 -2.09 2.33 14.04
N LEU A 314 -1.84 1.27 14.81
CA LEU A 314 -2.74 0.11 14.89
C LEU A 314 -4.10 0.46 15.54
N PRO A 315 -4.16 1.19 16.68
CA PRO A 315 -5.44 1.61 17.26
C PRO A 315 -6.27 2.48 16.31
N HIS A 316 -5.62 3.42 15.62
CA HIS A 316 -6.29 4.26 14.62
C HIS A 316 -6.89 3.43 13.48
N MET A 317 -6.11 2.50 12.91
CA MET A 317 -6.58 1.64 11.83
C MET A 317 -7.70 0.70 12.28
N HIS A 318 -7.67 0.25 13.53
CA HIS A 318 -8.76 -0.52 14.12
C HIS A 318 -10.05 0.30 14.14
N GLU A 319 -10.03 1.49 14.73
CA GLU A 319 -11.19 2.37 14.82
C GLU A 319 -11.74 2.68 13.42
N ARG A 320 -10.88 3.16 12.52
CA ARG A 320 -11.24 3.52 11.14
C ARG A 320 -11.91 2.36 10.39
N LEU A 321 -11.28 1.19 10.36
CA LEU A 321 -11.79 0.08 9.54
C LEU A 321 -13.04 -0.50 10.18
N SER A 322 -13.07 -0.68 11.49
CA SER A 322 -14.26 -1.17 12.20
C SER A 322 -15.46 -0.25 12.02
N SER A 323 -15.29 1.07 12.15
CA SER A 323 -16.39 2.03 11.96
C SER A 323 -16.87 2.06 10.50
N SER A 324 -15.95 2.05 9.53
CA SER A 324 -16.30 2.12 8.11
C SER A 324 -17.01 0.85 7.62
N TRP A 325 -16.56 -0.33 8.05
CA TRP A 325 -17.23 -1.59 7.73
C TRP A 325 -18.59 -1.72 8.43
N ALA A 326 -18.71 -1.27 9.68
CA ALA A 326 -20.00 -1.24 10.37
C ALA A 326 -21.01 -0.31 9.68
N ALA A 327 -20.57 0.88 9.25
CA ALA A 327 -21.42 1.81 8.50
C ALA A 327 -21.86 1.23 7.15
N LEU A 328 -20.95 0.55 6.44
CA LEU A 328 -21.28 -0.08 5.16
C LEU A 328 -22.28 -1.23 5.32
N GLN A 329 -22.14 -2.03 6.38
CA GLN A 329 -23.09 -3.11 6.69
C GLN A 329 -24.46 -2.58 7.11
N ALA A 330 -24.52 -1.48 7.87
CA ALA A 330 -25.77 -0.82 8.24
C ALA A 330 -26.50 -0.27 6.99
N GLY A 331 -25.79 0.44 6.10
CA GLY A 331 -26.37 0.97 4.86
C GLY A 331 -26.86 -0.11 3.88
N GLY A 332 -26.20 -1.27 3.85
CA GLY A 332 -26.65 -2.44 3.10
C GLY A 332 -27.94 -3.07 3.66
N ALA A 333 -28.15 -3.01 4.98
CA ALA A 333 -29.36 -3.51 5.61
C ALA A 333 -30.56 -2.59 5.35
N ASP A 334 -30.37 -1.27 5.34
CA ASP A 334 -31.44 -0.30 5.09
C ASP A 334 -31.92 -0.33 3.63
N THR A 335 -31.00 -0.51 2.68
CA THR A 335 -31.33 -0.68 1.26
C THR A 335 -32.04 -2.02 0.98
N ALA A 336 -31.64 -3.10 1.67
CA ALA A 336 -32.35 -4.38 1.62
C ALA A 336 -33.76 -4.30 2.25
N ALA A 337 -33.91 -3.61 3.38
CA ALA A 337 -35.20 -3.38 4.03
C ALA A 337 -36.15 -2.51 3.17
N ALA A 338 -35.62 -1.48 2.50
CA ALA A 338 -36.37 -0.65 1.56
C ALA A 338 -36.78 -1.42 0.29
N ALA A 339 -35.92 -2.31 -0.21
CA ALA A 339 -36.23 -3.18 -1.34
C ALA A 339 -37.33 -4.21 -0.99
N VAL A 340 -37.36 -4.71 0.24
CA VAL A 340 -38.43 -5.61 0.73
C VAL A 340 -39.74 -4.84 0.97
N ALA A 341 -39.68 -3.59 1.44
CA ALA A 341 -40.86 -2.73 1.60
C ALA A 341 -41.46 -2.27 0.25
N GLY A 342 -40.65 -2.18 -0.80
CA GLY A 342 -41.10 -1.79 -2.16
C GLY A 342 -41.84 -2.87 -2.95
N VAL A 343 -41.86 -4.13 -2.48
CA VAL A 343 -42.50 -5.27 -3.19
C VAL A 343 -43.91 -5.58 -2.65
N GLY A 344 -44.35 -4.94 -1.56
CA GLY A 344 -45.65 -5.21 -0.92
C GLY A 344 -46.55 -3.98 -0.84
N GLY A 345 -47.15 -3.55 -1.95
CA GLY A 345 -48.01 -2.35 -1.94
C GLY A 345 -48.97 -2.18 -3.11
N CYS A 346 -49.47 -3.27 -3.72
CA CYS A 346 -50.67 -3.18 -4.57
C CYS A 346 -51.92 -3.28 -3.68
N GLY A 347 -52.61 -2.15 -3.50
CA GLY A 347 -53.93 -2.06 -2.85
C GLY A 347 -54.80 -1.01 -3.54
N PRO A 348 -56.06 -1.30 -3.93
CA PRO A 348 -56.81 -0.49 -4.87
C PRO A 348 -57.74 0.54 -4.21
N GLY A 349 -57.92 1.70 -4.87
CA GLY A 349 -59.24 2.33 -4.98
C GLY A 349 -59.50 3.68 -4.29
N ARG A 350 -59.78 4.68 -5.16
CA ARG A 350 -60.73 5.82 -5.04
C ARG A 350 -60.27 7.13 -4.35
N PRO A 351 -60.91 8.29 -4.69
CA PRO A 351 -60.99 8.88 -6.02
C PRO A 351 -60.68 10.41 -6.01
N ALA A 352 -60.74 10.99 -7.20
CA ALA A 352 -60.51 12.39 -7.54
C ALA A 352 -61.21 13.45 -6.66
N GLY A 353 -60.52 14.58 -6.47
CA GLY A 353 -61.06 15.88 -6.06
C GLY A 353 -60.30 17.00 -6.78
N SER A 354 -61.01 17.70 -7.66
CA SER A 354 -60.57 18.81 -8.50
C SER A 354 -60.71 20.17 -7.80
N ALA A 355 -59.79 21.11 -8.04
CA ALA A 355 -59.97 22.57 -8.23
C ALA A 355 -58.60 23.26 -8.11
N ALA A 356 -57.96 23.73 -9.20
CA ALA A 356 -58.19 25.00 -9.91
C ALA A 356 -57.63 26.25 -9.19
N GLY A 357 -56.68 26.96 -9.84
CA GLY A 357 -56.41 28.37 -9.51
C GLY A 357 -55.01 28.96 -9.79
N GLY A 358 -54.62 29.07 -11.08
CA GLY A 358 -54.06 30.28 -11.71
C GLY A 358 -52.73 30.94 -11.28
N GLY A 359 -51.90 31.26 -12.29
CA GLY A 359 -51.01 32.44 -12.30
C GLY A 359 -49.53 32.15 -12.54
N GLY A 360 -49.06 32.33 -13.78
CA GLY A 360 -47.71 31.94 -14.21
C GLY A 360 -46.64 33.02 -14.11
N VAL A 361 -45.38 32.59 -14.26
CA VAL A 361 -44.28 33.33 -14.91
C VAL A 361 -43.35 32.29 -15.55
N THR A 362 -43.10 32.47 -16.84
CA THR A 362 -42.16 31.71 -17.67
C THR A 362 -40.73 32.19 -17.45
N THR A 363 -39.86 31.34 -16.93
CA THR A 363 -38.41 31.39 -17.18
C THR A 363 -37.89 29.96 -17.32
N ALA A 364 -37.27 29.68 -18.46
CA ALA A 364 -36.75 28.38 -18.83
C ALA A 364 -35.61 27.95 -17.89
N THR A 365 -35.89 26.96 -17.04
CA THR A 365 -34.88 26.09 -16.42
C THR A 365 -34.90 24.75 -17.15
N THR A 366 -34.02 24.59 -18.14
CA THR A 366 -33.70 23.29 -18.72
C THR A 366 -32.53 22.67 -17.95
N GLY A 367 -32.80 21.54 -17.30
CA GLY A 367 -31.81 20.49 -17.01
C GLY A 367 -31.00 20.64 -15.72
N GLY A 368 -31.48 20.03 -14.63
CA GLY A 368 -30.68 19.96 -13.40
C GLY A 368 -31.36 19.26 -12.22
N LEU A 369 -32.10 18.16 -12.44
CA LEU A 369 -32.68 17.38 -11.34
C LEU A 369 -32.33 15.87 -11.42
N GLY A 370 -31.37 15.50 -12.27
CA GLY A 370 -30.87 14.12 -12.40
C GLY A 370 -29.44 13.87 -11.88
N SER A 371 -28.64 14.91 -11.61
CA SER A 371 -27.21 14.78 -11.29
C SER A 371 -26.93 14.40 -9.82
N GLY A 372 -27.74 14.88 -8.88
CA GLY A 372 -27.45 14.70 -7.44
C GLY A 372 -27.55 13.25 -6.96
N ALA A 373 -28.38 12.42 -7.60
CA ALA A 373 -28.54 11.01 -7.24
C ALA A 373 -27.47 10.10 -7.86
N SER A 374 -26.98 10.44 -9.06
CA SER A 374 -25.86 9.74 -9.69
C SER A 374 -24.53 10.03 -8.99
N ASP A 375 -24.35 11.26 -8.50
CA ASP A 375 -23.13 11.66 -7.79
C ASP A 375 -23.06 11.06 -6.38
N ALA A 376 -24.21 10.92 -5.70
CA ALA A 376 -24.25 10.26 -4.39
C ALA A 376 -23.94 8.75 -4.48
N THR A 377 -24.47 8.07 -5.51
CA THR A 377 -24.22 6.64 -5.72
C THR A 377 -22.78 6.38 -6.17
N SER A 378 -22.19 7.23 -7.01
CA SER A 378 -20.79 7.12 -7.40
C SER A 378 -19.85 7.35 -6.20
N ASP A 379 -20.16 8.29 -5.32
CA ASP A 379 -19.40 8.53 -4.09
C ASP A 379 -19.48 7.36 -3.09
N GLU A 380 -20.63 6.68 -3.00
CA GLU A 380 -20.77 5.46 -2.19
C GLU A 380 -19.95 4.29 -2.74
N VAL A 381 -20.01 4.04 -4.05
CA VAL A 381 -19.21 3.00 -4.72
C VAL A 381 -17.72 3.28 -4.55
N LEU A 382 -17.32 4.54 -4.71
CA LEU A 382 -15.94 4.96 -4.53
C LEU A 382 -15.46 4.75 -3.09
N ARG A 383 -16.30 5.04 -2.10
CA ARG A 383 -16.01 4.81 -0.68
C ARG A 383 -15.85 3.33 -0.37
N ASP A 384 -16.74 2.47 -0.88
CA ASP A 384 -16.61 1.00 -0.72
C ASP A 384 -15.32 0.48 -1.36
N LEU A 385 -15.02 0.90 -2.59
CA LEU A 385 -13.80 0.51 -3.31
C LEU A 385 -12.54 0.90 -2.51
N LEU A 386 -12.47 2.16 -2.04
CA LEU A 386 -11.33 2.63 -1.26
C LEU A 386 -11.19 1.91 0.08
N LEU A 387 -12.30 1.63 0.77
CA LEU A 387 -12.30 0.87 2.01
C LEU A 387 -11.75 -0.54 1.80
N ARG A 388 -12.16 -1.23 0.73
CA ARG A 388 -11.67 -2.57 0.38
C ARG A 388 -10.18 -2.55 0.06
N GLU A 389 -9.74 -1.62 -0.79
CA GLU A 389 -8.33 -1.49 -1.14
C GLU A 389 -7.45 -1.25 0.10
N LEU A 390 -7.87 -0.32 0.98
CA LEU A 390 -7.16 -0.03 2.22
C LEU A 390 -7.13 -1.23 3.15
N THR A 391 -8.27 -1.92 3.32
CA THR A 391 -8.39 -3.12 4.16
C THR A 391 -7.43 -4.20 3.70
N ARG A 392 -7.41 -4.49 2.39
CA ARG A 392 -6.53 -5.52 1.80
C ARG A 392 -5.06 -5.17 2.02
N GLU A 393 -4.66 -3.92 1.86
CA GLU A 393 -3.26 -3.50 2.07
C GLU A 393 -2.89 -3.54 3.55
N TYR A 394 -3.77 -3.10 4.46
CA TYR A 394 -3.56 -3.18 5.90
C TYR A 394 -3.43 -4.61 6.42
N LEU A 395 -4.22 -5.56 5.91
CA LEU A 395 -4.05 -6.97 6.26
C LEU A 395 -2.74 -7.55 5.71
N GLY A 396 -2.25 -7.03 4.59
CA GLY A 396 -0.89 -7.33 4.10
C GLY A 396 0.18 -6.89 5.10
N PHE A 397 0.02 -5.69 5.67
CA PHE A 397 0.87 -5.17 6.73
C PHE A 397 0.78 -6.00 8.02
N LEU A 398 -0.41 -6.36 8.50
CA LEU A 398 -0.56 -7.21 9.68
C LEU A 398 0.10 -8.59 9.50
N ASN A 399 -0.02 -9.19 8.31
CA ASN A 399 0.70 -10.42 7.97
C ASN A 399 2.22 -10.22 8.04
N ALA A 400 2.74 -9.09 7.54
CA ALA A 400 4.17 -8.77 7.65
C ALA A 400 4.63 -8.64 9.10
N LEU A 401 3.78 -8.11 10.01
CA LEU A 401 4.10 -8.03 11.45
C LEU A 401 4.16 -9.41 12.12
N ALA A 402 3.27 -10.33 11.74
CA ALA A 402 3.16 -11.66 12.34
C ALA A 402 4.11 -12.71 11.75
N THR A 403 4.75 -12.42 10.61
CA THR A 403 5.64 -13.38 9.94
C THR A 403 7.00 -13.42 10.62
N ARG A 404 7.39 -14.60 11.15
CA ARG A 404 8.76 -14.84 11.63
C ARG A 404 9.74 -14.87 10.46
N ARG A 405 10.89 -14.23 10.64
CA ARG A 405 11.96 -14.20 9.65
C ARG A 405 13.03 -15.24 10.02
N PRO A 406 13.66 -15.88 9.03
CA PRO A 406 14.88 -16.65 9.28
C PRO A 406 15.90 -15.72 9.93
N LEU A 407 16.60 -16.18 10.97
CA LEU A 407 17.68 -15.40 11.57
C LEU A 407 18.77 -15.21 10.52
N GLU A 408 18.96 -13.96 10.09
CA GLU A 408 20.15 -13.61 9.32
C GLU A 408 21.32 -13.62 10.32
N ASP A 409 22.28 -14.54 10.12
CA ASP A 409 23.51 -14.58 10.91
C ASP A 409 24.14 -13.19 10.89
N ALA A 410 24.12 -12.53 12.05
CA ALA A 410 24.71 -11.22 12.25
C ALA A 410 26.23 -11.31 12.07
N GLY A 411 26.70 -11.27 10.83
CA GLY A 411 28.13 -11.33 10.53
C GLY A 411 28.52 -11.61 9.07
N LEU A 412 27.64 -12.21 8.25
CA LEU A 412 27.97 -12.48 6.84
C LEU A 412 26.76 -12.15 5.98
N GLY A 413 26.80 -11.00 5.31
CA GLY A 413 25.81 -10.60 4.31
C GLY A 413 25.83 -11.58 3.13
N GLY A 414 25.11 -12.69 3.28
CA GLY A 414 24.77 -13.61 2.20
C GLY A 414 23.50 -13.12 1.47
N PRO A 415 23.33 -13.47 0.20
CA PRO A 415 22.19 -12.98 -0.58
C PRO A 415 20.89 -13.58 -0.06
N VAL A 416 19.95 -12.70 0.29
CA VAL A 416 18.53 -13.01 0.43
C VAL A 416 18.05 -13.67 -0.88
N PRO A 417 17.24 -14.74 -0.86
CA PRO A 417 16.62 -15.26 -2.06
C PRO A 417 15.57 -14.26 -2.57
N GLY A 418 16.03 -13.30 -3.37
CA GLY A 418 15.19 -12.45 -4.19
C GLY A 418 14.70 -13.27 -5.37
N GLY A 419 13.38 -13.52 -5.41
CA GLY A 419 12.71 -14.00 -6.62
C GLY A 419 12.88 -12.98 -7.74
N SER A 420 13.68 -13.31 -8.74
CA SER A 420 13.75 -12.65 -10.04
C SER A 420 14.27 -13.67 -11.05
N ALA A 421 13.36 -14.34 -11.75
CA ALA A 421 13.69 -15.22 -12.85
C ALA A 421 14.08 -14.36 -14.08
N SER A 422 15.37 -14.36 -14.44
CA SER A 422 15.81 -13.87 -15.76
C SER A 422 15.92 -15.05 -16.72
N ILE A 423 15.11 -15.03 -17.79
CA ILE A 423 15.20 -15.96 -18.91
C ILE A 423 16.43 -15.57 -19.75
N ALA A 424 17.47 -16.39 -19.73
CA ALA A 424 18.54 -16.37 -20.72
C ALA A 424 18.21 -17.41 -21.81
N GLN A 425 17.99 -16.95 -23.04
CA GLN A 425 17.85 -17.80 -24.22
C GLN A 425 19.22 -18.41 -24.57
N GLY A 426 19.37 -19.71 -24.35
CA GLY A 426 20.44 -20.53 -24.92
C GLY A 426 19.89 -21.39 -26.06
N ALA A 427 20.49 -21.29 -27.23
CA ALA A 427 20.14 -22.05 -28.43
C ALA A 427 20.37 -23.58 -28.25
N PRO A 428 19.52 -24.45 -28.81
CA PRO A 428 19.83 -25.87 -28.97
C PRO A 428 20.50 -26.16 -30.33
N PRO A 429 21.29 -27.25 -30.43
CA PRO A 429 21.99 -27.64 -31.64
C PRO A 429 21.06 -28.30 -32.67
N ALA A 430 21.53 -28.27 -33.92
CA ALA A 430 20.86 -28.76 -35.11
C ALA A 430 20.67 -30.29 -35.16
N GLY A 431 19.60 -30.74 -35.85
CA GLY A 431 19.60 -32.01 -36.59
C GLY A 431 18.27 -32.80 -36.63
N GLY A 432 17.54 -32.72 -37.75
CA GLY A 432 16.89 -33.91 -38.35
C GLY A 432 15.35 -34.00 -38.42
N GLY A 433 14.75 -33.40 -39.47
CA GLY A 433 13.79 -34.05 -40.40
C GLY A 433 12.32 -34.30 -40.00
N GLY A 434 11.37 -33.76 -40.78
CA GLY A 434 10.06 -34.41 -41.04
C GLY A 434 8.79 -33.55 -41.01
N VAL A 435 8.54 -32.79 -42.08
CA VAL A 435 7.26 -32.41 -42.74
C VAL A 435 5.91 -32.55 -41.99
N GLY A 436 5.14 -31.44 -41.90
CA GLY A 436 3.68 -31.46 -42.16
C GLY A 436 2.73 -30.59 -41.30
N VAL A 437 2.24 -29.50 -41.90
CA VAL A 437 0.89 -28.87 -41.75
C VAL A 437 0.61 -27.87 -40.60
N VAL A 438 -0.08 -26.77 -40.97
CA VAL A 438 -0.41 -25.45 -40.34
C VAL A 438 -1.87 -25.47 -39.80
N PRO A 439 -2.49 -24.50 -39.07
CA PRO A 439 -2.07 -23.27 -38.33
C PRO A 439 -2.55 -23.19 -36.84
N GLY A 440 -2.06 -22.21 -36.04
CA GLY A 440 -2.77 -21.77 -34.83
C GLY A 440 -2.00 -20.81 -33.90
N GLY A 441 -2.42 -19.54 -33.87
CA GLY A 441 -2.25 -18.44 -32.89
C GLY A 441 -1.07 -18.40 -31.87
N PRO A 442 -0.38 -17.25 -31.71
CA PRO A 442 0.57 -17.08 -30.61
C PRO A 442 -0.11 -16.69 -29.29
N MET A 443 0.39 -17.36 -28.24
CA MET A 443 -0.02 -17.30 -26.84
C MET A 443 0.35 -15.98 -26.16
N ALA A 444 -0.58 -15.44 -25.37
CA ALA A 444 -0.34 -14.37 -24.41
C ALA A 444 0.21 -14.96 -23.09
N VAL A 445 1.32 -14.41 -22.63
CA VAL A 445 1.97 -14.75 -21.35
C VAL A 445 1.38 -13.84 -20.26
N SER A 446 0.38 -14.34 -19.52
CA SER A 446 -0.13 -13.69 -18.30
C SER A 446 0.83 -13.93 -17.14
N ALA A 447 1.56 -12.90 -16.73
CA ALA A 447 2.37 -12.88 -15.51
C ALA A 447 1.48 -12.57 -14.28
N SER A 448 0.69 -13.56 -13.85
CA SER A 448 0.22 -13.64 -12.47
C SER A 448 1.10 -14.62 -11.73
N ALA A 449 2.18 -14.13 -11.12
CA ALA A 449 2.97 -14.92 -10.18
C ALA A 449 2.17 -15.06 -8.88
N LEU A 450 1.38 -16.14 -8.81
CA LEU A 450 0.84 -16.70 -7.58
C LEU A 450 2.02 -16.96 -6.62
N ILE A 451 2.14 -16.12 -5.59
CA ILE A 451 2.94 -16.45 -4.40
C ILE A 451 2.12 -17.48 -3.61
N THR A 452 2.26 -18.75 -3.96
CA THR A 452 1.85 -19.87 -3.11
C THR A 452 2.85 -20.02 -1.97
N LEU A 453 2.75 -19.14 -0.96
CA LEU A 453 3.35 -19.38 0.35
C LEU A 453 2.47 -20.38 1.09
N SER A 454 2.74 -21.67 0.90
CA SER A 454 2.38 -22.69 1.87
C SER A 454 3.59 -22.95 2.77
N PRO A 455 3.62 -22.48 4.03
CA PRO A 455 4.47 -23.13 5.01
C PRO A 455 3.74 -24.39 5.44
N ARG A 456 4.10 -25.54 4.85
CA ARG A 456 3.87 -26.81 5.54
C ARG A 456 4.76 -26.75 6.78
N VAL A 457 4.15 -26.47 7.93
CA VAL A 457 4.77 -26.67 9.24
C VAL A 457 5.07 -28.16 9.34
N SER A 458 6.33 -28.53 9.06
CA SER A 458 6.83 -29.84 9.39
C SER A 458 7.23 -29.79 10.85
N ALA A 459 6.33 -30.27 11.72
CA ALA A 459 6.64 -30.57 13.10
C ALA A 459 7.53 -31.81 13.12
N ASN A 460 8.84 -31.63 12.85
CA ASN A 460 9.96 -32.46 13.29
C ASN A 460 11.24 -32.04 12.53
N GLY A 461 12.17 -31.39 13.24
CA GLY A 461 13.56 -31.26 12.78
C GLY A 461 14.23 -29.91 13.04
N SER A 462 15.14 -29.89 14.01
CA SER A 462 16.31 -29.00 14.19
C SER A 462 16.10 -27.47 14.23
N GLY A 463 15.98 -26.92 15.45
CA GLY A 463 16.96 -26.00 16.06
C GLY A 463 17.51 -24.78 15.30
N ALA A 464 16.89 -24.28 14.23
CA ALA A 464 17.22 -22.96 13.72
C ALA A 464 16.60 -21.91 14.65
N MET A 465 17.43 -21.11 15.34
CA MET A 465 16.95 -19.92 16.06
C MET A 465 16.15 -19.07 15.06
N GLN A 466 14.85 -18.95 15.26
CA GLN A 466 14.00 -18.07 14.45
C GLN A 466 14.01 -16.68 15.08
N GLN A 467 14.10 -15.64 14.24
CA GLN A 467 14.01 -14.27 14.71
C GLN A 467 12.58 -13.98 15.16
N GLU A 468 12.43 -13.36 16.33
CA GLU A 468 11.14 -12.83 16.81
C GLU A 468 10.49 -11.97 15.72
N CYS A 469 9.20 -12.21 15.46
CA CYS A 469 8.43 -11.35 14.57
C CYS A 469 8.08 -10.03 15.27
N VAL A 470 7.66 -9.04 14.49
CA VAL A 470 7.35 -7.71 15.04
C VAL A 470 6.16 -7.77 16.00
N LEU A 471 5.20 -8.65 15.74
CA LEU A 471 4.05 -8.85 16.62
C LEU A 471 4.47 -9.33 18.02
N GLU A 472 5.46 -10.22 18.13
CA GLU A 472 6.00 -10.67 19.43
C GLU A 472 6.59 -9.48 20.21
N ALA A 473 7.37 -8.63 19.54
CA ALA A 473 7.90 -7.41 20.14
C ALA A 473 6.79 -6.41 20.53
N LEU A 474 5.71 -6.34 19.77
CA LEU A 474 4.55 -5.49 20.09
C LEU A 474 3.77 -5.99 21.30
N LEU A 475 3.60 -7.31 21.45
CA LEU A 475 2.93 -7.88 22.61
C LEU A 475 3.66 -7.52 23.91
N CYS A 476 5.00 -7.54 23.89
CA CYS A 476 5.81 -7.15 25.03
C CYS A 476 5.87 -5.62 25.24
N GLY A 477 6.04 -4.85 24.17
CA GLY A 477 6.32 -3.40 24.26
C GLY A 477 5.08 -2.50 24.29
N ASN A 478 3.99 -2.90 23.65
CA ASN A 478 2.71 -2.17 23.63
C ASN A 478 1.53 -3.13 23.38
N PRO A 479 1.07 -3.85 24.42
CA PRO A 479 0.04 -4.88 24.27
C PRO A 479 -1.31 -4.31 23.80
N ALA A 480 -1.63 -3.06 24.14
CA ALA A 480 -2.86 -2.42 23.68
C ALA A 480 -2.88 -2.22 22.15
N ALA A 481 -1.77 -1.78 21.58
CA ALA A 481 -1.64 -1.64 20.12
C ALA A 481 -1.61 -2.99 19.41
N ALA A 482 -0.91 -3.98 19.99
CA ALA A 482 -0.94 -5.36 19.49
C ALA A 482 -2.39 -5.88 19.46
N GLN A 483 -3.16 -5.68 20.53
CA GLN A 483 -4.55 -6.10 20.62
C GLN A 483 -5.43 -5.44 19.56
N ALA A 484 -5.26 -4.15 19.27
CA ALA A 484 -5.98 -3.48 18.20
C ALA A 484 -5.69 -4.11 16.82
N GLY A 485 -4.43 -4.45 16.54
CA GLY A 485 -4.03 -5.16 15.34
C GLY A 485 -4.63 -6.57 15.26
N LEU A 486 -4.57 -7.33 16.36
CA LEU A 486 -5.13 -8.67 16.48
C LEU A 486 -6.64 -8.70 16.21
N VAL A 487 -7.40 -7.84 16.90
CA VAL A 487 -8.86 -7.76 16.76
C VAL A 487 -9.23 -7.37 15.33
N THR A 488 -8.55 -6.39 14.74
CA THR A 488 -8.83 -5.95 13.37
C THR A 488 -8.52 -7.05 12.35
N GLY A 489 -7.37 -7.72 12.49
CA GLY A 489 -6.97 -8.80 11.60
C GLY A 489 -7.92 -9.99 11.61
N VAL A 490 -8.52 -10.31 12.76
CA VAL A 490 -9.50 -11.38 12.91
C VAL A 490 -10.90 -10.94 12.48
N ALA A 491 -11.31 -9.71 12.80
CA ALA A 491 -12.60 -9.14 12.38
C ALA A 491 -12.76 -9.14 10.85
N ALA A 492 -11.65 -9.01 10.11
CA ALA A 492 -11.62 -9.07 8.66
C ALA A 492 -12.09 -10.39 8.04
N LEU A 493 -12.15 -11.49 8.82
CA LEU A 493 -12.82 -12.73 8.38
C LEU A 493 -14.32 -12.51 8.14
N CYS A 494 -14.92 -11.58 8.89
CA CYS A 494 -16.35 -11.30 8.87
C CYS A 494 -16.72 -10.07 8.01
N TRP A 495 -15.78 -9.54 7.22
CA TRP A 495 -16.07 -8.45 6.28
C TRP A 495 -16.44 -9.01 4.91
N PRO A 496 -17.36 -8.38 4.16
CA PRO A 496 -17.85 -8.89 2.89
C PRO A 496 -16.84 -8.69 1.74
N ASP A 497 -15.57 -9.07 1.92
CA ASP A 497 -14.47 -8.92 0.97
C ASP A 497 -13.59 -10.18 0.92
N THR A 498 -13.62 -10.91 -0.20
CA THR A 498 -12.96 -12.21 -0.37
C THR A 498 -11.44 -12.13 -0.18
N ASP A 499 -10.80 -11.11 -0.76
CA ASP A 499 -9.34 -10.93 -0.66
C ASP A 499 -8.89 -10.60 0.76
N SER A 500 -9.66 -9.76 1.46
CA SER A 500 -9.41 -9.45 2.87
C SER A 500 -9.57 -10.69 3.73
N ALA A 501 -10.64 -11.47 3.54
CA ALA A 501 -10.84 -12.73 4.25
C ALA A 501 -9.68 -13.70 4.03
N GLN A 502 -9.17 -13.81 2.79
CA GLN A 502 -8.00 -14.63 2.47
C GLN A 502 -6.75 -14.21 3.26
N LYS A 503 -6.46 -12.91 3.33
CA LYS A 503 -5.32 -12.39 4.11
C LYS A 503 -5.54 -12.53 5.62
N ALA A 504 -6.77 -12.41 6.10
CA ALA A 504 -7.16 -12.60 7.49
C ALA A 504 -7.00 -14.07 7.93
N VAL A 505 -7.28 -15.03 7.06
CA VAL A 505 -7.00 -16.46 7.31
C VAL A 505 -5.50 -16.69 7.46
N ASN A 506 -4.67 -16.12 6.59
CA ASN A 506 -3.21 -16.25 6.68
C ASN A 506 -2.66 -15.62 7.97
N PHE A 507 -3.20 -14.47 8.35
CA PHE A 507 -2.85 -13.81 9.60
C PHE A 507 -3.21 -14.70 10.80
N SER A 508 -4.44 -15.22 10.83
CA SER A 508 -4.93 -16.12 11.88
C SER A 508 -4.13 -17.41 12.00
N ARG A 509 -3.64 -17.97 10.87
CA ARG A 509 -2.70 -19.11 10.90
C ARG A 509 -1.36 -18.75 11.53
N SER A 510 -0.86 -17.55 11.25
CA SER A 510 0.36 -17.04 11.87
C SER A 510 0.18 -16.87 13.37
N LEU A 511 -0.98 -16.38 13.83
CA LEU A 511 -1.32 -16.30 15.25
C LEU A 511 -1.37 -17.68 15.92
N LEU A 512 -1.98 -18.67 15.27
CA LEU A 512 -2.00 -20.05 15.77
C LEU A 512 -0.59 -20.61 15.91
N ALA A 513 0.28 -20.40 14.91
CA ALA A 513 1.66 -20.86 14.96
C ALA A 513 2.46 -20.16 16.08
N LEU A 514 2.24 -18.87 16.29
CA LEU A 514 2.86 -18.12 17.39
C LEU A 514 2.40 -18.63 18.75
N ALA A 515 1.08 -18.85 18.94
CA ALA A 515 0.52 -19.41 20.16
C ALA A 515 1.13 -20.79 20.48
N GLN A 516 1.20 -21.69 19.49
CA GLN A 516 1.81 -23.02 19.63
C GLN A 516 3.32 -22.99 19.94
N SER A 517 3.99 -21.88 19.66
CA SER A 517 5.43 -21.73 19.87
C SER A 517 5.82 -21.19 21.25
N GLY A 518 4.86 -21.00 22.16
CA GLY A 518 5.11 -20.62 23.56
C GLY A 518 4.50 -19.28 24.00
N HIS A 519 3.68 -18.63 23.17
CA HIS A 519 3.00 -17.37 23.51
C HIS A 519 1.61 -17.63 24.07
N SER A 520 1.52 -17.99 25.36
CA SER A 520 0.26 -18.36 26.02
C SER A 520 -0.80 -17.25 26.04
N GLU A 521 -0.36 -16.00 26.00
CA GLU A 521 -1.24 -14.83 25.86
C GLU A 521 -2.06 -14.81 24.56
N LEU A 522 -1.53 -15.41 23.48
CA LEU A 522 -2.25 -15.56 22.22
C LEU A 522 -3.19 -16.77 22.20
N GLU A 523 -2.97 -17.79 23.03
CA GLU A 523 -3.80 -19.01 23.04
C GLU A 523 -5.25 -18.68 23.35
N GLY A 524 -5.50 -17.88 24.39
CA GLY A 524 -6.85 -17.43 24.74
C GLY A 524 -7.51 -16.63 23.61
N PHE A 525 -6.74 -15.79 22.91
CA PHE A 525 -7.24 -15.01 21.78
C PHE A 525 -7.57 -15.88 20.56
N VAL A 526 -6.72 -16.86 20.24
CA VAL A 526 -6.95 -17.81 19.14
C VAL A 526 -8.16 -18.69 19.44
N ILE A 527 -8.25 -19.23 20.65
CA ILE A 527 -9.36 -20.09 21.05
C ILE A 527 -10.68 -19.32 21.07
N GLY A 528 -10.69 -18.07 21.57
CA GLY A 528 -11.86 -17.22 21.60
C GLY A 528 -12.18 -16.55 20.27
N ALA A 529 -11.43 -15.50 19.95
CA ALA A 529 -11.74 -14.59 18.84
C ALA A 529 -11.58 -15.26 17.47
N VAL A 530 -10.45 -15.95 17.21
CA VAL A 530 -10.22 -16.59 15.91
C VAL A 530 -11.26 -17.68 15.64
N THR A 531 -11.57 -18.52 16.62
CA THR A 531 -12.62 -19.55 16.48
C THR A 531 -13.98 -18.94 16.18
N ARG A 532 -14.42 -17.94 16.97
CA ARG A 532 -15.73 -17.28 16.76
C ARG A 532 -15.83 -16.62 15.39
N SER A 533 -14.82 -15.87 14.99
CA SER A 533 -14.80 -15.19 13.68
C SER A 533 -14.70 -16.19 12.52
N ALA A 534 -13.93 -17.27 12.66
CA ALA A 534 -13.87 -18.34 11.66
C ALA A 534 -15.26 -18.97 11.47
N ILE A 535 -15.94 -19.33 12.55
CA ILE A 535 -17.29 -19.92 12.48
C ILE A 535 -18.29 -18.93 11.87
N SER A 536 -18.32 -17.69 12.34
CA SER A 536 -19.20 -16.64 11.81
C SER A 536 -18.98 -16.39 10.32
N SER A 537 -17.72 -16.32 9.87
CA SER A 537 -17.38 -16.06 8.47
C SER A 537 -17.82 -17.16 7.49
N LEU A 538 -18.03 -18.40 7.95
CA LEU A 538 -18.53 -19.50 7.12
C LEU A 538 -20.00 -19.30 6.69
N GLY A 539 -20.75 -18.47 7.41
CA GLY A 539 -22.11 -18.07 7.03
C GLY A 539 -22.17 -16.94 6.00
N MET A 540 -21.04 -16.38 5.58
CA MET A 540 -21.02 -15.21 4.70
C MET A 540 -20.82 -15.59 3.22
N VAL A 541 -21.61 -14.96 2.33
CA VAL A 541 -21.59 -15.24 0.88
C VAL A 541 -20.29 -14.80 0.21
N SER A 542 -19.70 -13.69 0.66
CA SER A 542 -18.43 -13.15 0.14
C SER A 542 -17.23 -14.10 0.32
N THR A 543 -17.31 -15.03 1.28
CA THR A 543 -16.20 -15.90 1.65
C THR A 543 -16.27 -17.27 1.01
N VAL A 544 -17.29 -17.60 0.19
CA VAL A 544 -17.51 -18.95 -0.37
C VAL A 544 -16.25 -19.52 -1.04
N MET A 545 -15.46 -18.70 -1.72
CA MET A 545 -14.19 -19.10 -2.34
C MET A 545 -13.06 -19.40 -1.33
N VAL A 546 -13.12 -18.80 -0.13
CA VAL A 546 -12.15 -18.92 0.96
C VAL A 546 -12.63 -19.90 2.05
N GLN A 547 -13.90 -20.33 2.04
CA GLN A 547 -14.49 -21.18 3.09
C GLN A 547 -13.71 -22.48 3.32
N ALA A 548 -13.14 -23.09 2.28
CA ALA A 548 -12.28 -24.27 2.45
C ALA A 548 -11.04 -23.98 3.33
N GLN A 549 -10.49 -22.77 3.21
CA GLN A 549 -9.34 -22.33 3.99
C GLN A 549 -9.71 -21.93 5.41
N VAL A 550 -10.88 -21.32 5.59
CA VAL A 550 -11.46 -21.04 6.92
C VAL A 550 -11.75 -22.34 7.66
N LEU A 551 -12.33 -23.35 6.99
CA LEU A 551 -12.54 -24.68 7.56
C LEU A 551 -11.22 -25.36 7.95
N GLU A 552 -10.19 -25.19 7.14
CA GLU A 552 -8.86 -25.71 7.46
C GLU A 552 -8.22 -25.00 8.65
N LEU A 553 -8.40 -23.68 8.77
CA LEU A 553 -7.98 -22.92 9.95
C LEU A 553 -8.72 -23.41 11.20
N LEU A 554 -10.05 -23.52 11.14
CA LEU A 554 -10.87 -24.02 12.24
C LEU A 554 -10.44 -25.43 12.66
N ARG A 555 -10.23 -26.32 11.69
CA ARG A 555 -9.69 -27.66 11.95
C ARG A 555 -8.35 -27.60 12.69
N SER A 556 -7.43 -26.75 12.24
CA SER A 556 -6.10 -26.61 12.87
C SER A 556 -6.20 -26.17 14.33
N VAL A 557 -7.12 -25.24 14.65
CA VAL A 557 -7.40 -24.82 16.03
C VAL A 557 -7.99 -25.98 16.85
N LEU A 558 -9.00 -26.68 16.31
CA LEU A 558 -9.63 -27.82 17.00
C LEU A 558 -8.64 -28.95 17.25
N VAL A 559 -7.81 -29.33 16.27
CA VAL A 559 -6.78 -30.37 16.45
C VAL A 559 -5.79 -29.99 17.55
N SER A 560 -5.45 -28.70 17.66
CA SER A 560 -4.47 -28.22 18.63
C SER A 560 -5.00 -28.18 20.06
N TYR A 561 -6.24 -27.70 20.25
CA TYR A 561 -6.75 -27.36 21.58
C TYR A 561 -7.95 -28.17 22.05
N LEU A 562 -8.62 -28.96 21.18
CA LEU A 562 -9.77 -29.78 21.57
C LEU A 562 -9.43 -31.08 22.33
N PRO A 563 -8.27 -31.76 22.12
CA PRO A 563 -7.96 -33.00 22.83
C PRO A 563 -8.04 -32.84 24.36
N PRO A 564 -8.58 -33.82 25.09
CA PRO A 564 -8.89 -33.69 26.53
C PRO A 564 -7.67 -33.50 27.42
N ASN A 565 -6.47 -33.84 26.93
CA ASN A 565 -5.21 -33.68 27.65
C ASN A 565 -4.63 -32.26 27.54
N GLN A 566 -5.28 -31.34 26.82
CA GLN A 566 -4.82 -29.97 26.66
C GLN A 566 -5.41 -29.06 27.75
N PRO A 567 -4.60 -28.17 28.36
CA PRO A 567 -5.06 -27.29 29.45
C PRO A 567 -6.19 -26.34 29.00
N HIS A 568 -6.25 -25.99 27.71
CA HIS A 568 -7.23 -25.05 27.16
C HIS A 568 -8.46 -25.72 26.52
N ALA A 569 -8.61 -27.04 26.64
CA ALA A 569 -9.74 -27.77 26.07
C ALA A 569 -11.10 -27.32 26.65
N SER A 570 -11.13 -26.96 27.93
CA SER A 570 -12.33 -26.43 28.59
C SER A 570 -12.75 -25.06 28.04
N LEU A 571 -11.78 -24.19 27.73
CA LEU A 571 -12.03 -22.88 27.13
C LEU A 571 -12.59 -23.01 25.71
N LEU A 572 -12.00 -23.88 24.90
CA LEU A 572 -12.51 -24.13 23.55
C LEU A 572 -13.91 -24.73 23.57
N ARG A 573 -14.19 -25.64 24.51
CA ARG A 573 -15.54 -26.17 24.73
C ARG A 573 -16.53 -25.09 25.11
N ALA A 574 -16.15 -24.15 25.98
CA ALA A 574 -17.00 -23.04 26.36
C ALA A 574 -17.34 -22.15 25.15
N VAL A 575 -16.34 -21.79 24.34
CA VAL A 575 -16.53 -21.00 23.11
C VAL A 575 -17.43 -21.74 22.10
N MET A 576 -17.27 -23.05 21.94
CA MET A 576 -18.17 -23.84 21.08
C MET A 576 -19.58 -23.92 21.67
N GLY A 577 -19.72 -23.98 22.99
CA GLY A 577 -21.00 -24.00 23.70
C GLY A 577 -21.80 -22.68 23.61
N GLU A 578 -21.16 -21.56 23.25
CA GLU A 578 -21.84 -20.29 22.95
C GLU A 578 -22.65 -20.34 21.64
N LEU A 579 -22.44 -21.37 20.82
CA LEU A 579 -23.14 -21.50 19.55
C LEU A 579 -24.63 -21.84 19.74
N PRO A 580 -25.55 -21.16 19.04
CA PRO A 580 -26.99 -21.37 19.20
C PRO A 580 -27.39 -22.80 18.80
N GLY A 581 -28.07 -23.52 19.69
CA GLY A 581 -28.57 -24.88 19.41
C GLY A 581 -27.57 -26.01 19.64
N LEU A 582 -26.36 -25.73 20.14
CA LEU A 582 -25.40 -26.77 20.50
C LEU A 582 -25.60 -27.24 21.96
N THR A 583 -26.00 -28.51 22.14
CA THR A 583 -26.09 -29.10 23.49
C THR A 583 -24.74 -29.69 23.93
N PRO A 584 -24.46 -29.77 25.26
CA PRO A 584 -23.23 -30.37 25.76
C PRO A 584 -23.01 -31.80 25.27
N GLN A 585 -24.08 -32.61 25.19
CA GLN A 585 -24.03 -33.98 24.69
C GLN A 585 -23.61 -34.06 23.21
N VAL A 586 -24.09 -33.14 22.36
CA VAL A 586 -23.69 -33.09 20.95
C VAL A 586 -22.21 -32.72 20.82
N LEU A 587 -21.72 -31.79 21.64
CA LEU A 587 -20.32 -31.39 21.67
C LEU A 587 -19.39 -32.52 22.17
N ASP A 588 -19.84 -33.30 23.16
CA ASP A 588 -19.12 -34.48 23.66
C ASP A 588 -19.01 -35.57 22.59
N ASN A 589 -20.13 -35.91 21.94
CA ASN A 589 -20.15 -36.86 20.83
C ASN A 589 -19.29 -36.41 19.65
N PHE A 590 -19.34 -35.11 19.33
CA PHE A 590 -18.49 -34.52 18.31
C PHE A 590 -17.00 -34.64 18.68
N THR A 591 -16.64 -34.35 19.93
CA THR A 591 -15.25 -34.42 20.40
C THR A 591 -14.70 -35.83 20.29
N VAL A 592 -15.43 -36.83 20.80
CA VAL A 592 -15.01 -38.23 20.73
C VAL A 592 -14.82 -38.66 19.26
N SER A 593 -15.76 -38.30 18.40
CA SER A 593 -15.68 -38.60 16.97
C SER A 593 -14.49 -37.89 16.31
N PHE A 594 -14.31 -36.60 16.58
CA PHE A 594 -13.27 -35.77 15.98
C PHE A 594 -11.87 -36.20 16.40
N CYS A 595 -11.64 -36.45 17.69
CA CYS A 595 -10.36 -36.91 18.21
C CYS A 595 -10.05 -38.37 17.81
N GLY A 596 -11.08 -39.20 17.61
CA GLY A 596 -10.93 -40.57 17.10
C GLY A 596 -10.59 -40.65 15.60
N THR A 597 -10.93 -39.61 14.83
CA THR A 597 -10.67 -39.54 13.39
C THR A 597 -9.28 -38.94 13.08
N GLN A 598 -8.46 -39.68 12.34
CA GLN A 598 -7.12 -39.22 11.89
C GLN A 598 -7.12 -38.60 10.48
N GLY A 599 -8.21 -38.72 9.72
CA GLY A 599 -8.31 -38.20 8.36
C GLY A 599 -8.71 -36.72 8.29
N ASP A 600 -7.85 -35.86 7.73
CA ASP A 600 -8.14 -34.43 7.55
C ASP A 600 -9.48 -34.16 6.83
N LYS A 601 -9.78 -34.95 5.80
CA LYS A 601 -11.03 -34.82 5.03
C LYS A 601 -12.25 -35.18 5.87
N GLU A 602 -12.14 -36.19 6.72
CA GLU A 602 -13.20 -36.67 7.59
C GLU A 602 -13.43 -35.71 8.76
N GLN A 603 -12.35 -35.19 9.36
CA GLN A 603 -12.41 -34.13 10.37
C GLN A 603 -13.13 -32.89 9.84
N ARG A 604 -12.80 -32.43 8.62
CA ARG A 604 -13.52 -31.32 7.97
C ARG A 604 -15.00 -31.65 7.73
N ALA A 605 -15.32 -32.90 7.37
CA ALA A 605 -16.70 -33.32 7.19
C ALA A 605 -17.49 -33.31 8.51
N LEU A 606 -16.87 -33.72 9.63
CA LEU A 606 -17.46 -33.63 10.97
C LEU A 606 -17.72 -32.18 11.37
N ILE A 607 -16.76 -31.27 11.13
CA ILE A 607 -16.94 -29.83 11.37
C ILE A 607 -18.12 -29.29 10.58
N LYS A 608 -18.21 -29.62 9.28
CA LYS A 608 -19.35 -29.21 8.44
C LYS A 608 -20.68 -29.74 8.97
N LYS A 609 -20.74 -31.00 9.40
CA LYS A 609 -21.96 -31.60 9.97
C LYS A 609 -22.39 -30.87 11.25
N LEU A 610 -21.43 -30.56 12.13
CA LEU A 610 -21.68 -29.79 13.35
C LEU A 610 -22.25 -28.41 13.01
N LEU A 611 -21.59 -27.67 12.12
CA LEU A 611 -22.02 -26.31 11.74
C LEU A 611 -23.34 -26.30 10.98
N ALA A 612 -23.64 -27.31 10.17
CA ALA A 612 -24.92 -27.43 9.47
C ALA A 612 -26.10 -27.77 10.40
N ALA A 613 -25.83 -28.39 11.56
CA ALA A 613 -26.82 -28.65 12.59
C ALA A 613 -27.12 -27.39 13.43
N VAL A 614 -26.12 -26.53 13.62
CA VAL A 614 -26.17 -25.31 14.44
C VAL A 614 -26.63 -24.07 13.64
N GLY A 615 -26.16 -23.92 12.39
CA GLY A 615 -26.28 -22.69 11.60
C GLY A 615 -27.53 -22.55 10.71
N GLY A 616 -28.51 -23.46 10.80
CA GLY A 616 -29.73 -23.42 9.98
C GLY A 616 -29.51 -23.68 8.48
N ASP A 617 -30.54 -23.41 7.67
CA ASP A 617 -30.58 -23.78 6.24
C ASP A 617 -29.64 -22.94 5.36
N GLU A 618 -29.38 -21.67 5.71
CA GLU A 618 -28.50 -20.77 4.97
C GLU A 618 -27.02 -21.21 5.06
N VAL A 619 -26.54 -21.46 6.28
CA VAL A 619 -25.19 -21.99 6.52
C VAL A 619 -25.04 -23.38 5.88
N ARG A 620 -26.09 -24.22 5.95
CA ARG A 620 -26.10 -25.53 5.29
C ARG A 620 -25.96 -25.41 3.77
N THR A 621 -26.65 -24.45 3.15
CA THR A 621 -26.59 -24.20 1.71
C THR A 621 -25.19 -23.72 1.27
N LEU A 622 -24.58 -22.82 2.04
CA LEU A 622 -23.22 -22.33 1.78
C LEU A 622 -22.18 -23.45 1.95
N LEU A 623 -22.26 -24.23 3.04
CA LEU A 623 -21.36 -25.37 3.27
C LEU A 623 -21.51 -26.48 2.21
N ALA A 624 -22.72 -26.65 1.66
CA ALA A 624 -22.98 -27.56 0.54
C ALA A 624 -22.35 -27.03 -0.76
N ALA A 625 -22.40 -25.73 -1.03
CA ALA A 625 -21.73 -25.11 -2.18
C ALA A 625 -20.20 -25.34 -2.15
N VAL A 626 -19.57 -25.26 -0.97
CA VAL A 626 -18.14 -25.57 -0.81
C VAL A 626 -17.81 -27.02 -1.13
N SER A 627 -18.72 -27.94 -0.84
CA SER A 627 -18.51 -29.37 -1.10
C SER A 627 -18.61 -29.71 -2.59
N LYS A 628 -19.18 -28.80 -3.40
CA LYS A 628 -19.23 -28.88 -4.87
C LYS A 628 -18.06 -28.18 -5.55
N LEU A 629 -17.29 -27.36 -4.82
CA LEU A 629 -16.04 -26.82 -5.35
C LEU A 629 -15.03 -27.98 -5.49
N PRO A 630 -14.43 -28.19 -6.67
CA PRO A 630 -13.47 -29.27 -6.87
C PRO A 630 -12.32 -29.12 -5.86
N GLY A 631 -12.02 -30.22 -5.17
CA GLY A 631 -10.91 -30.31 -4.23
C GLY A 631 -9.59 -30.12 -4.96
N GLY A 632 -9.15 -28.86 -5.07
CA GLY A 632 -7.99 -28.45 -5.84
C GLY A 632 -8.31 -27.22 -6.70
N VAL A 633 -8.56 -26.07 -6.07
CA VAL A 633 -8.59 -24.80 -6.81
C VAL A 633 -7.18 -24.19 -6.76
N SER A 634 -6.35 -24.68 -7.68
CA SER A 634 -5.49 -23.78 -8.44
C SER A 634 -6.38 -23.09 -9.47
N ALA A 635 -6.24 -21.77 -9.58
CA ALA A 635 -6.81 -20.88 -10.59
C ALA A 635 -8.34 -20.83 -10.75
N VAL A 636 -8.87 -19.65 -10.44
CA VAL A 636 -10.17 -19.15 -10.92
C VAL A 636 -10.17 -19.13 -12.45
N PRO A 637 -11.25 -19.54 -13.14
CA PRO A 637 -11.39 -19.31 -14.58
C PRO A 637 -11.53 -17.81 -14.85
N GLU A 638 -10.62 -17.27 -15.68
CA GLU A 638 -10.69 -15.89 -16.16
C GLU A 638 -12.06 -15.60 -16.79
N PRO A 639 -12.65 -14.41 -16.53
CA PRO A 639 -13.84 -13.97 -17.25
C PRO A 639 -13.50 -13.79 -18.73
N LYS A 640 -14.35 -14.35 -19.60
CA LYS A 640 -14.24 -14.26 -21.06
C LYS A 640 -14.05 -12.81 -21.49
N HIS A 641 -12.87 -12.53 -22.06
CA HIS A 641 -12.56 -11.30 -22.75
C HIS A 641 -13.58 -11.06 -23.88
N ARG A 642 -14.34 -9.97 -23.76
CA ARG A 642 -14.99 -9.34 -24.92
C ARG A 642 -13.86 -8.66 -25.70
N GLU A 643 -13.61 -9.12 -26.93
CA GLU A 643 -12.59 -8.58 -27.82
C GLU A 643 -12.74 -7.06 -27.96
N ARG A 644 -11.90 -6.31 -27.23
CA ARG A 644 -11.54 -4.94 -27.59
C ARG A 644 -10.41 -5.06 -28.59
N GLY A 645 -10.52 -4.33 -29.71
CA GLY A 645 -9.49 -4.24 -30.73
C GLY A 645 -8.14 -3.77 -30.18
N PRO A 646 -7.09 -3.75 -31.01
CA PRO A 646 -5.71 -3.57 -30.57
C PRO A 646 -5.56 -2.28 -29.75
N ILE A 647 -5.23 -2.46 -28.48
CA ILE A 647 -4.88 -1.38 -27.55
C ILE A 647 -3.45 -0.97 -27.91
N PRO A 648 -3.18 0.31 -28.21
CA PRO A 648 -1.84 0.78 -28.50
C PRO A 648 -0.94 0.66 -27.25
N ASP A 649 0.36 0.45 -27.47
CA ASP A 649 1.37 0.30 -26.44
C ASP A 649 1.28 1.41 -25.38
N ILE A 650 0.99 1.01 -24.15
CA ILE A 650 1.07 1.87 -22.96
C ILE A 650 2.54 2.07 -22.63
N THR A 651 3.08 3.21 -23.03
CA THR A 651 4.43 3.66 -22.68
C THR A 651 4.43 4.32 -21.30
N PRO A 652 5.59 4.63 -20.69
CA PRO A 652 5.69 5.34 -19.40
C PRO A 652 4.97 6.70 -19.33
N GLN A 653 4.40 7.16 -20.44
CA GLN A 653 3.60 8.37 -20.60
C GLN A 653 2.21 8.23 -19.93
N ASP A 654 1.69 7.02 -19.72
CA ASP A 654 0.36 6.79 -19.13
C ASP A 654 0.30 6.78 -17.60
N MET A 655 1.46 6.86 -16.93
CA MET A 655 1.60 6.92 -15.47
C MET A 655 1.55 8.35 -14.90
N GLY A 656 1.01 9.32 -15.65
CA GLY A 656 0.86 10.70 -15.15
C GLY A 656 2.18 11.47 -14.99
N LEU A 657 3.20 11.10 -15.78
CA LEU A 657 4.43 11.88 -15.98
C LEU A 657 4.63 12.33 -17.45
N PRO A 658 3.71 13.05 -18.12
CA PRO A 658 4.06 13.90 -19.25
C PRO A 658 4.22 15.34 -18.70
N HIS A 659 5.34 16.05 -18.79
CA HIS A 659 6.01 16.49 -20.01
C HIS A 659 7.47 16.83 -19.69
N LEU A 660 8.40 15.91 -19.94
CA LEU A 660 9.83 16.23 -19.83
C LEU A 660 10.62 16.03 -21.13
N PHE A 661 10.01 15.48 -22.18
CA PHE A 661 10.73 15.13 -23.42
C PHE A 661 9.94 15.32 -24.72
N ASP A 662 9.01 16.27 -24.81
CA ASP A 662 8.47 16.70 -26.11
C ASP A 662 8.99 18.10 -26.45
N LEU A 663 10.15 18.15 -27.09
CA LEU A 663 10.51 19.19 -28.05
C LEU A 663 11.12 18.51 -29.29
N PRO A 664 10.78 18.98 -30.50
CA PRO A 664 11.01 18.28 -31.75
C PRO A 664 12.49 18.23 -32.12
N ASP A 665 12.82 17.24 -32.95
CA ASP A 665 14.09 17.00 -33.61
C ASP A 665 14.89 18.28 -33.89
N VAL A 666 15.87 18.56 -33.03
CA VAL A 666 17.05 19.36 -33.37
C VAL A 666 18.26 18.68 -32.73
N LEU A 667 18.69 17.59 -33.38
CA LEU A 667 20.11 17.26 -33.47
C LEU A 667 20.76 18.19 -34.49
#